data_AF-A0A4E9ECQ0-F1
#
_entry.id   AF-A0A4E9ECQ0-F1
#
_cell.length_a   1.000
_cell.length_b   1.000
_cell.length_c   1.000
_cell.angle_alpha   90.00
_cell.angle_beta   90.00
_cell.angle_gamma   90.00
#
_symmetry.space_group_name_H-M   'P 1'
#
loop_
_entity.id
_entity.type
_entity.pdbx_description
1 polymer ?
#
loop_
_entity_poly.entity_id
_entity_poly.type
_entity_poly.pdbx_seq_one_letter_code
_entity_poly.pdbx_strand_id
1 'polypeptide(L)'
;MTFNPPSWAPQLPSTYLRLTLYSIILTKIDIPDSISVADFINTDKAGRKAFSSSKNPYTCGVTGQSRSATEVAQRVDFLARGLSKAVGFDAHDGTAWERVVAIYALNTIDYIPVTHAIHRVDGIVTPASSAHSVSELEHQLRSSRAKALFTCAPLLDTAVKAAKTVGIPDKNIFLLPLPDVPSDGSYKSIEDLISEGQNLPPLSIPAWIPGQGKRQTAYLCYSSGTSGLPKAVMISHYNVIACTIMIHTYETMTRQQDGIDTQVALGLLPFSHIYGLVVIAHIAQYRGDETVVMQRFQLDQLLACIQKFRIEQLSVVPPIIVQLLSSQDKCRKYDLSSVRLVFSGAAPLGGETIQKLLEHYPKWRISQGYGLTEASPSVFHTSEADAFLGSSGSLLPGVKVKIIDQHGNEVTEHETPGELYVQGPNVVLGYLHNEKANAETFVWREDGRWLRTGDEVLVRKSERGFEHFFVVDRIKELIKVKGHQVAPAELEAHLLDHPYVADSAVIGIVDERAGEVPLAFIVKSREASGISDEDVVKAVHQHVEEHKARHKWLKGGVRVLDVIPKSPSGKILRRVLKAKVAAEKPTDHDLTQPFSYPSIAVLSLLAMDSHSSSFLGQTFLDLRNGDLSSSSAWTTAAIATAIALSLLNYFLTPRLDPREPPVVKPTIPWIGHILGIIRHQADYGRLIHNANPNHQIATLPMLNGKLYAVFDPSLLQSLLRNKTASFEPFAIDYAKKTFDLTQEEFLKVKAPGVYDEFTDAIHASFQTVSLHQMNVHFLACISAKLDPMSNGTMRAHADTHGKEKVTNGQLQVENLYLWCRDVMSLATTKALYGDTDPFGSKPDLIEDMWCFEESVPYFLLSLYPSITMPKAYKARSTLQDIICKWYSEDHDVTDPSVSAIVRNRAGSLRKNGLIGSEIGKFEVILPNVATLNAVPTFYWLLLYILDRPELVARIRSEAEAAAVIAHDNGKKTVTFNIAEYEAKLPLLVSCYRETMRLVNQSVSMRRILEDITVTTPEGNTYLLKKGTDMQLPAGVAHYEQSVWGSDVNTFDPERFHPGSKGSPEEERKRKAAYIPFGGGRHLCPGRNFAFAEIIGFASSLLLGFDVEATGMGFGDMKKLGPQLAGGTVRPEKYGSGLGAQIKSRQGWGNVQWKFEC
;
A
#
# COMPACT_ATOMS: atom_id res chain seq x y z
N MET A 1 6.88 -23.89 30.05
CA MET A 1 8.03 -23.43 30.86
C MET A 1 8.16 -21.92 30.70
N THR A 2 8.38 -21.19 31.79
CA THR A 2 8.65 -19.73 31.75
C THR A 2 10.13 -19.48 31.96
N PHE A 3 10.78 -18.84 30.98
CA PHE A 3 12.17 -18.41 31.09
C PHE A 3 12.25 -17.09 31.87
N ASN A 4 13.25 -17.00 32.75
CA ASN A 4 13.48 -15.85 33.62
C ASN A 4 14.90 -15.30 33.37
N PRO A 5 15.21 -14.07 33.82
CA PRO A 5 16.56 -13.53 33.72
C PRO A 5 17.58 -14.47 34.35
N PRO A 6 18.79 -14.60 33.77
CA PRO A 6 19.78 -15.54 34.25
C PRO A 6 20.20 -15.19 35.68
N SER A 7 20.63 -16.19 36.45
CA SER A 7 20.92 -16.01 37.89
C SER A 7 22.04 -15.01 38.20
N TRP A 8 22.93 -14.74 37.23
CA TRP A 8 23.96 -13.71 37.34
C TRP A 8 23.44 -12.30 37.04
N ALA A 9 22.32 -12.17 36.30
CA ALA A 9 21.76 -10.87 35.98
C ALA A 9 21.28 -10.23 37.29
N PRO A 10 21.68 -8.98 37.59
CA PRO A 10 21.25 -8.34 38.80
C PRO A 10 19.73 -8.23 38.82
N GLN A 11 19.12 -8.53 39.96
CA GLN A 11 17.68 -8.30 40.10
C GLN A 11 17.41 -6.80 40.03
N LEU A 12 16.22 -6.44 39.53
CA LEU A 12 15.75 -5.07 39.67
C LEU A 12 15.81 -4.68 41.15
N PRO A 13 16.17 -3.42 41.46
CA PRO A 13 16.28 -2.96 42.83
C PRO A 13 15.00 -3.33 43.60
N SER A 14 15.10 -4.27 44.53
CA SER A 14 13.98 -4.65 45.41
C SER A 14 14.18 -4.08 46.81
N THR A 15 15.40 -3.66 47.17
CA THR A 15 15.75 -3.02 48.45
C THR A 15 17.10 -2.31 48.34
N TYR A 16 17.21 -1.03 48.74
CA TYR A 16 18.51 -0.43 49.08
C TYR A 16 18.48 0.08 50.52
N LEU A 17 19.55 -0.20 51.27
CA LEU A 17 19.82 0.38 52.59
C LEU A 17 20.25 1.84 52.41
N ARG A 18 19.39 2.79 52.79
CA ARG A 18 19.79 4.20 52.92
C ARG A 18 20.33 4.41 54.33
N LEU A 19 21.65 4.47 54.48
CA LEU A 19 22.29 4.90 55.73
C LEU A 19 22.27 6.43 55.77
N THR A 20 21.32 6.99 56.49
CA THR A 20 21.40 8.37 56.98
C THR A 20 21.98 8.34 58.39
N LEU A 21 22.80 9.34 58.73
CA LEU A 21 23.58 9.51 59.98
C LEU A 21 22.81 9.27 61.31
N TYR A 22 21.49 9.09 61.31
CA TYR A 22 20.66 8.89 62.50
C TYR A 22 19.54 7.82 62.41
N SER A 23 19.37 7.06 61.32
CA SER A 23 18.49 5.86 61.32
C SER A 23 18.63 5.00 60.06
N ILE A 24 18.47 3.68 60.23
CA ILE A 24 18.27 2.70 59.15
C ILE A 24 16.77 2.69 58.83
N ILE A 25 16.38 3.37 57.75
CA ILE A 25 15.03 3.21 57.17
C ILE A 25 15.17 2.32 55.93
N LEU A 26 14.62 1.11 56.01
CA LEU A 26 14.48 0.18 54.89
C LEU A 26 13.32 0.62 53.99
N THR A 27 13.55 1.55 53.06
CA THR A 27 12.56 1.87 52.01
C THR A 27 12.77 0.99 50.79
N LYS A 28 11.75 0.18 50.49
CA LYS A 28 11.60 -0.57 49.25
C LYS A 28 11.48 0.43 48.09
N ILE A 29 12.42 0.48 47.15
CA ILE A 29 12.31 1.32 45.95
C ILE A 29 11.92 0.41 44.79
N ASP A 30 10.62 0.17 44.64
CA ASP A 30 10.07 -0.39 43.40
C ASP A 30 10.29 0.61 42.23
N ILE A 31 10.22 0.15 40.98
CA ILE A 31 10.28 1.05 39.81
C ILE A 31 9.25 2.17 40.02
N PRO A 32 9.67 3.46 39.98
CA PRO A 32 8.77 4.54 40.36
C PRO A 32 7.65 4.69 39.34
N ASP A 33 6.42 4.73 39.82
CA ASP A 33 5.21 4.85 39.01
C ASP A 33 4.37 6.10 39.31
N SER A 34 4.92 7.00 40.13
CA SER A 34 4.35 8.30 40.51
C SER A 34 5.26 9.46 40.09
N ILE A 35 6.00 9.29 38.99
CA ILE A 35 6.91 10.30 38.45
C ILE A 35 6.88 10.27 36.92
N SER A 36 7.02 11.44 36.30
CA SER A 36 7.17 11.57 34.85
C SER A 36 8.57 11.13 34.41
N VAL A 37 8.72 10.82 33.11
CA VAL A 37 10.03 10.52 32.52
C VAL A 37 10.96 11.73 32.62
N ALA A 38 10.41 12.94 32.43
CA ALA A 38 11.16 14.17 32.55
C ALA A 38 11.74 14.37 33.95
N ASP A 39 10.94 14.18 35.01
CA ASP A 39 11.41 14.34 36.39
C ASP A 39 12.36 13.20 36.80
N PHE A 40 12.15 12.00 36.26
CA PHE A 40 13.04 10.85 36.43
C PHE A 40 14.45 11.11 35.84
N ILE A 41 14.53 11.79 34.70
CA ILE A 41 15.80 12.06 34.00
C ILE A 41 16.45 13.38 34.43
N ASN A 42 15.67 14.42 34.72
CA ASN A 42 16.18 15.77 34.97
C ASN A 42 16.25 16.13 36.46
N THR A 43 16.38 15.14 37.35
CA THR A 43 16.64 15.37 38.78
C THR A 43 17.65 14.37 39.35
N ASP A 44 18.48 14.81 40.30
CA ASP A 44 19.41 13.93 41.03
C ASP A 44 18.70 13.02 42.07
N LYS A 45 17.38 13.21 42.26
CA LYS A 45 16.61 12.50 43.29
C LYS A 45 16.09 11.13 42.82
N ALA A 46 16.14 10.86 41.52
CA ALA A 46 15.47 9.71 40.90
C ALA A 46 16.41 8.56 40.52
N GLY A 47 17.61 8.49 41.12
CA GLY A 47 18.53 7.35 40.97
C GLY A 47 19.49 7.41 39.78
N ARG A 48 19.40 8.46 38.94
CA ARG A 48 20.40 8.74 37.89
C ARG A 48 21.77 9.10 38.47
N LYS A 49 22.79 9.10 37.62
CA LYS A 49 24.10 9.69 37.94
C LYS A 49 23.95 11.17 38.26
N ALA A 50 24.55 11.61 39.37
CA ALA A 50 24.49 13.00 39.81
C ALA A 50 24.95 13.97 38.72
N PHE A 51 24.29 15.13 38.59
CA PHE A 51 24.61 16.13 37.56
C PHE A 51 26.08 16.58 37.59
N SER A 52 26.64 16.78 38.79
CA SER A 52 28.03 17.20 38.99
C SER A 52 29.06 16.16 38.55
N SER A 53 28.65 14.89 38.42
CA SER A 53 29.50 13.78 37.99
C SER A 53 29.09 13.20 36.64
N SER A 54 28.16 13.87 35.94
CA SER A 54 27.73 13.49 34.59
C SER A 54 28.55 14.23 33.55
N LYS A 55 28.80 13.58 32.41
CA LYS A 55 29.22 14.29 31.20
C LYS A 55 28.05 15.13 30.66
N ASN A 56 28.33 15.95 29.65
CA ASN A 56 27.30 16.71 28.97
C ASN A 56 26.36 15.75 28.22
N PRO A 57 25.03 15.78 28.47
CA PRO A 57 24.14 14.76 27.91
C PRO A 57 24.13 14.70 26.38
N TYR A 58 24.17 15.85 25.71
CA TYR A 58 24.08 15.95 24.26
C TYR A 58 25.10 16.93 23.69
N THR A 59 25.92 16.45 22.76
CA THR A 59 26.93 17.24 22.05
C THR A 59 26.71 17.13 20.54
N CYS A 60 26.65 18.26 19.84
CA CYS A 60 26.48 18.28 18.40
C CYS A 60 27.75 17.76 17.70
N GLY A 61 27.64 16.68 16.93
CA GLY A 61 28.77 16.10 16.21
C GLY A 61 29.37 17.01 15.13
N VAL A 62 28.60 17.97 14.61
CA VAL A 62 29.07 18.96 13.63
C VAL A 62 29.83 20.10 14.34
N THR A 63 29.11 20.87 15.17
CA THR A 63 29.62 22.13 15.73
C THR A 63 30.42 21.94 17.01
N GLY A 64 30.26 20.80 17.71
CA GLY A 64 30.78 20.59 19.06
C GLY A 64 30.01 21.34 20.15
N GLN A 65 28.91 22.02 19.81
CA GLN A 65 28.05 22.67 20.79
C GLN A 65 27.49 21.63 21.76
N SER A 66 27.58 21.92 23.05
CA SER A 66 27.21 21.01 24.13
C SER A 66 26.63 21.80 25.30
N ARG A 67 25.86 21.13 26.17
CA ARG A 67 25.27 21.72 27.38
C ARG A 67 25.41 20.75 28.55
N SER A 68 25.73 21.26 29.73
CA SER A 68 25.83 20.47 30.95
C SER A 68 24.48 19.88 31.37
N ALA A 69 24.49 18.82 32.18
CA ALA A 69 23.27 18.21 32.69
C ALA A 69 22.37 19.20 33.44
N THR A 70 22.98 20.12 34.22
CA THR A 70 22.28 21.20 34.92
C THR A 70 21.63 22.18 33.95
N GLU A 71 22.36 22.63 32.92
CA GLU A 71 21.81 23.53 31.91
C GLU A 71 20.68 22.89 31.11
N VAL A 72 20.80 21.59 30.77
CA VAL A 72 19.72 20.84 30.11
C VAL A 72 18.47 20.82 30.99
N ALA A 73 18.58 20.46 32.26
CA ALA A 73 17.44 20.43 33.18
C ALA A 73 16.79 21.82 33.35
N GLN A 74 17.61 22.87 33.45
CA GLN A 74 17.13 24.25 33.54
C GLN A 74 16.41 24.69 32.27
N ARG A 75 16.96 24.37 31.09
CA ARG A 75 16.36 24.69 29.80
C ARG A 75 15.06 23.94 29.56
N VAL A 76 14.98 22.67 29.98
CA VAL A 76 13.72 21.89 29.94
C VAL A 76 12.63 22.60 30.73
N ASP A 77 12.95 23.11 31.92
CA ASP A 77 11.98 23.82 32.75
C ASP A 77 11.54 25.16 32.12
N PHE A 78 12.48 25.95 31.61
CA PHE A 78 12.14 27.19 30.88
C PHE A 78 11.34 26.91 29.61
N LEU A 79 11.73 25.91 28.82
CA LEU A 79 11.01 25.51 27.62
C LEU A 79 9.58 25.08 27.94
N ALA A 80 9.37 24.34 29.04
CA ALA A 80 8.04 23.92 29.49
C ALA A 80 7.15 25.13 29.83
N ARG A 81 7.69 26.13 30.54
CA ARG A 81 6.98 27.38 30.85
C ARG A 81 6.60 28.15 29.59
N GLY A 82 7.55 28.31 28.66
CA GLY A 82 7.34 28.97 27.38
C GLY A 82 6.30 28.26 26.52
N LEU A 83 6.40 26.93 26.41
CA LEU A 83 5.45 26.09 25.67
C LEU A 83 4.04 26.17 26.26
N SER A 84 3.91 26.08 27.59
CA SER A 84 2.64 26.21 28.31
C SER A 84 1.94 27.53 27.96
N LYS A 85 2.66 28.65 28.01
CA LYS A 85 2.13 29.97 27.64
C LYS A 85 1.80 30.08 26.14
N ALA A 86 2.69 29.61 25.26
CA ALA A 86 2.56 29.79 23.81
C ALA A 86 1.35 29.03 23.25
N VAL A 87 1.12 27.81 23.73
CA VAL A 87 0.03 26.94 23.24
C VAL A 87 -1.22 27.05 24.12
N GLY A 88 -1.09 27.53 25.36
CA GLY A 88 -2.19 27.59 26.33
C GLY A 88 -2.43 26.26 27.05
N PHE A 89 -1.36 25.52 27.34
CA PHE A 89 -1.45 24.28 28.11
C PHE A 89 -1.38 24.54 29.60
N ASP A 90 -2.39 24.07 30.34
CA ASP A 90 -2.39 24.00 31.80
C ASP A 90 -2.34 22.52 32.23
N ALA A 91 -1.46 22.19 33.18
CA ALA A 91 -1.34 20.84 33.73
C ALA A 91 -2.50 20.48 34.68
N HIS A 92 -3.25 21.47 35.18
CA HIS A 92 -4.44 21.25 36.03
C HIS A 92 -5.73 21.10 35.23
N ASP A 93 -5.72 21.47 33.94
CA ASP A 93 -6.92 21.49 33.11
C ASP A 93 -6.90 20.35 32.08
N GLY A 94 -8.07 19.74 31.88
CA GLY A 94 -8.27 18.70 30.89
C GLY A 94 -7.46 17.41 31.13
N THR A 95 -7.19 16.68 30.04
CA THR A 95 -6.40 15.43 30.07
C THR A 95 -5.11 15.54 29.27
N ALA A 96 -4.13 14.66 29.52
CA ALA A 96 -2.90 14.59 28.74
C ALA A 96 -3.14 14.45 27.21
N TRP A 97 -4.27 13.86 26.80
CA TRP A 97 -4.67 13.72 25.39
C TRP A 97 -5.05 15.03 24.70
N GLU A 98 -5.32 16.08 25.46
CA GLU A 98 -5.55 17.43 24.95
C GLU A 98 -4.24 18.21 24.78
N ARG A 99 -3.13 17.64 25.28
CA ARG A 99 -1.78 18.23 25.29
C ARG A 99 -0.79 17.36 24.51
N VAL A 100 -1.24 16.80 23.38
CA VAL A 100 -0.40 16.00 22.47
C VAL A 100 0.43 16.91 21.58
N VAL A 101 1.75 16.72 21.56
CA VAL A 101 2.69 17.52 20.76
C VAL A 101 3.53 16.61 19.87
N ALA A 102 3.57 16.94 18.58
CA ALA A 102 4.33 16.20 17.58
C ALA A 102 5.76 16.74 17.44
N ILE A 103 6.70 15.84 17.15
CA ILE A 103 8.08 16.21 16.82
C ILE A 103 8.45 15.55 15.49
N TYR A 104 8.54 16.34 14.42
CA TYR A 104 8.92 15.93 13.08
C TYR A 104 10.23 16.63 12.68
N ALA A 105 11.36 16.09 13.15
CA ALA A 105 12.66 16.72 12.99
C ALA A 105 13.78 15.69 12.82
N LEU A 106 14.92 16.14 12.26
CA LEU A 106 16.18 15.43 12.34
C LEU A 106 16.73 15.42 13.78
N ASN A 107 17.71 14.58 14.07
CA ASN A 107 18.35 14.55 15.38
C ASN A 107 19.04 15.89 15.69
N THR A 108 18.76 16.46 16.87
CA THR A 108 19.40 17.67 17.38
C THR A 108 19.63 17.50 18.90
N ILE A 109 20.54 18.31 19.46
CA ILE A 109 20.84 18.29 20.90
C ILE A 109 19.63 18.72 21.77
N ASP A 110 18.64 19.38 21.18
CA ASP A 110 17.42 19.82 21.87
C ASP A 110 16.21 18.90 21.62
N TYR A 111 16.33 17.86 20.80
CA TYR A 111 15.22 16.93 20.50
C TYR A 111 14.67 16.26 21.76
N ILE A 112 15.55 15.72 22.60
CA ILE A 112 15.15 15.03 23.84
C ILE A 112 14.72 16.02 24.93
N PRO A 113 15.43 17.14 25.16
CA PRO A 113 14.94 18.21 26.02
C PRO A 113 13.51 18.69 25.70
N VAL A 114 13.15 18.81 24.41
CA VAL A 114 11.76 19.14 24.01
C VAL A 114 10.78 18.08 24.49
N THR A 115 11.13 16.79 24.36
CA THR A 115 10.25 15.70 24.83
C THR A 115 10.00 15.82 26.34
N HIS A 116 11.02 16.16 27.12
CA HIS A 116 10.90 16.34 28.57
C HIS A 116 10.11 17.60 28.93
N ALA A 117 10.25 18.68 28.17
CA ALA A 117 9.47 19.90 28.38
C ALA A 117 7.97 19.67 28.12
N ILE A 118 7.62 18.86 27.12
CA ILE A 118 6.23 18.43 26.86
C ILE A 118 5.70 17.60 28.03
N HIS A 119 6.48 16.68 28.59
CA HIS A 119 6.07 15.91 29.78
C HIS A 119 5.90 16.77 31.03
N ARG A 120 6.66 17.86 31.18
CA ARG A 120 6.55 18.81 32.31
C ARG A 120 5.24 19.60 32.29
N VAL A 121 4.63 19.78 31.11
CA VAL A 121 3.26 20.29 30.96
C VAL A 121 2.23 19.15 30.90
N ASP A 122 2.60 17.98 31.43
CA ASP A 122 1.80 16.76 31.52
C ASP A 122 1.33 16.21 30.14
N GLY A 123 1.98 16.64 29.05
CA GLY A 123 1.59 16.34 27.67
C GLY A 123 2.16 15.02 27.13
N ILE A 124 1.63 14.60 25.98
CA ILE A 124 2.03 13.36 25.28
C ILE A 124 2.88 13.71 24.06
N VAL A 125 4.00 13.01 23.88
CA VAL A 125 4.89 13.23 22.73
C VAL A 125 4.58 12.24 21.61
N THR A 126 4.38 12.72 20.38
CA THR A 126 4.23 11.87 19.18
C THR A 126 5.41 12.10 18.23
N PRO A 127 6.52 11.37 18.38
CA PRO A 127 7.66 11.52 17.48
C PRO A 127 7.34 10.96 16.09
N ALA A 128 7.59 11.74 15.05
CA ALA A 128 7.41 11.36 13.66
C ALA A 128 8.76 11.13 12.98
N SER A 129 8.84 10.16 12.07
CA SER A 129 10.05 9.95 11.28
C SER A 129 10.27 11.15 10.37
N SER A 130 11.49 11.68 10.32
CA SER A 130 11.89 12.76 9.41
C SER A 130 11.80 12.39 7.92
N ALA A 131 11.55 11.11 7.61
CA ALA A 131 11.37 10.61 6.26
C ALA A 131 9.90 10.55 5.81
N HIS A 132 8.94 10.94 6.68
CA HIS A 132 7.52 10.93 6.32
C HIS A 132 7.22 11.94 5.20
N SER A 133 6.38 11.52 4.26
CA SER A 133 5.69 12.42 3.34
C SER A 133 4.63 13.26 4.06
N VAL A 134 4.09 14.28 3.37
CA VAL A 134 2.97 15.10 3.88
C VAL A 134 1.79 14.22 4.33
N SER A 135 1.42 13.22 3.53
CA SER A 135 0.28 12.34 3.82
C SER A 135 0.50 11.44 5.04
N GLU A 136 1.73 10.93 5.23
CA GLU A 136 2.08 10.09 6.37
C GLU A 136 2.15 10.90 7.66
N LEU A 137 2.71 12.11 7.59
CA LEU A 137 2.72 13.05 8.71
C LEU A 137 1.30 13.49 9.08
N GLU A 138 0.46 13.83 8.09
CA GLU A 138 -0.94 14.18 8.31
C GLU A 138 -1.69 13.04 9.02
N HIS A 139 -1.52 11.80 8.56
CA HIS A 139 -2.14 10.64 9.19
C HIS A 139 -1.75 10.52 10.67
N GLN A 140 -0.46 10.68 10.99
CA GLN A 140 0.02 10.63 12.37
C GLN A 140 -0.52 11.79 13.20
N LEU A 141 -0.49 13.03 12.70
CA LEU A 141 -1.01 14.21 13.41
C LEU A 141 -2.51 14.09 13.71
N ARG A 142 -3.29 13.60 12.73
CA ARG A 142 -4.74 13.40 12.84
C ARG A 142 -5.09 12.31 13.85
N SER A 143 -4.43 11.16 13.76
CA SER A 143 -4.73 10.02 14.64
C SER A 143 -4.22 10.23 16.06
N SER A 144 -3.12 10.96 16.27
CA SER A 144 -2.68 11.37 17.61
C SER A 144 -3.40 12.60 18.16
N ARG A 145 -4.16 13.34 17.35
CA ARG A 145 -4.80 14.62 17.71
C ARG A 145 -3.83 15.68 18.22
N ALA A 146 -2.67 15.80 17.57
CA ALA A 146 -1.63 16.75 17.97
C ALA A 146 -2.14 18.21 17.94
N LYS A 147 -1.73 19.02 18.93
CA LYS A 147 -2.10 20.43 19.08
C LYS A 147 -0.99 21.42 18.72
N ALA A 148 0.24 20.94 18.73
CA ALA A 148 1.44 21.68 18.37
C ALA A 148 2.45 20.75 17.70
N LEU A 149 3.39 21.34 16.94
CA LEU A 149 4.37 20.62 16.15
C LEU A 149 5.74 21.29 16.26
N PHE A 150 6.75 20.54 16.68
CA PHE A 150 8.16 20.92 16.52
C PHE A 150 8.71 20.33 15.22
N THR A 151 9.35 21.17 14.40
CA THR A 151 10.00 20.77 13.14
C THR A 151 11.35 21.47 13.00
N CYS A 152 12.11 21.18 11.95
CA CYS A 152 13.35 21.90 11.63
C CYS A 152 13.26 22.49 10.22
N ALA A 153 14.07 23.51 9.91
CA ALA A 153 13.98 24.27 8.66
C ALA A 153 13.91 23.41 7.37
N PRO A 154 14.72 22.34 7.18
CA PRO A 154 14.62 21.49 5.98
C PRO A 154 13.29 20.74 5.82
N LEU A 155 12.54 20.58 6.91
CA LEU A 155 11.29 19.83 6.97
C LEU A 155 10.07 20.76 7.16
N LEU A 156 10.28 22.07 7.24
CA LEU A 156 9.26 23.06 7.58
C LEU A 156 8.10 23.07 6.57
N ASP A 157 8.38 23.03 5.26
CA ASP A 157 7.34 23.04 4.22
C ASP A 157 6.40 21.83 4.35
N THR A 158 6.96 20.64 4.56
CA THR A 158 6.17 19.40 4.79
C THR A 158 5.37 19.49 6.09
N ALA A 159 5.98 20.01 7.15
CA ALA A 159 5.35 20.20 8.44
C ALA A 159 4.15 21.16 8.39
N VAL A 160 4.31 22.33 7.76
CA VAL A 160 3.26 23.35 7.61
C VAL A 160 2.10 22.81 6.78
N LYS A 161 2.39 22.16 5.65
CA LYS A 161 1.35 21.53 4.81
C LYS A 161 0.53 20.51 5.59
N ALA A 162 1.19 19.61 6.33
CA ALA A 162 0.50 18.60 7.12
C ALA A 162 -0.28 19.21 8.30
N ALA A 163 0.32 20.16 9.02
CA ALA A 163 -0.28 20.86 10.15
C ALA A 163 -1.56 21.62 9.76
N LYS A 164 -1.53 22.31 8.61
CA LYS A 164 -2.68 23.03 8.07
C LYS A 164 -3.87 22.10 7.79
N THR A 165 -3.63 20.91 7.23
CA THR A 165 -4.68 19.93 6.90
C THR A 165 -5.37 19.33 8.13
N VAL A 166 -4.70 19.34 9.29
CA VAL A 166 -5.26 18.85 10.56
C VAL A 166 -5.72 19.98 11.51
N GLY A 167 -5.55 21.25 11.10
CA GLY A 167 -5.98 22.41 11.87
C GLY A 167 -5.07 22.82 13.03
N ILE A 168 -3.77 22.48 12.98
CA ILE A 168 -2.79 23.05 13.93
C ILE A 168 -2.46 24.49 13.47
N PRO A 169 -2.68 25.51 14.31
CA PRO A 169 -2.37 26.89 13.94
C PRO A 169 -0.88 27.12 13.70
N ASP A 170 -0.50 27.98 12.76
CA ASP A 170 0.90 28.30 12.45
C ASP A 170 1.69 28.77 13.68
N LYS A 171 1.03 29.51 14.60
CA LYS A 171 1.62 29.95 15.88
C LYS A 171 2.01 28.80 16.83
N ASN A 172 1.49 27.59 16.61
CA ASN A 172 1.79 26.37 17.35
C ASN A 172 2.80 25.46 16.62
N ILE A 173 3.43 25.97 15.55
CA ILE A 173 4.53 25.33 14.85
C ILE A 173 5.83 26.00 15.32
N PHE A 174 6.76 25.18 15.82
CA PHE A 174 8.01 25.66 16.43
C PHE A 174 9.24 25.05 15.76
N LEU A 175 10.32 25.81 15.71
CA LEU A 175 11.57 25.41 15.05
C LEU A 175 12.61 24.87 16.03
N LEU A 176 13.14 23.70 15.69
CA LEU A 176 14.33 23.09 16.25
C LEU A 176 15.56 23.53 15.43
N PRO A 177 16.52 24.25 16.05
CA PRO A 177 17.74 24.64 15.39
C PRO A 177 18.54 23.42 14.91
N LEU A 178 19.10 23.53 13.71
CA LEU A 178 20.08 22.61 13.16
C LEU A 178 21.42 23.34 12.97
N PRO A 179 22.55 22.64 13.08
CA PRO A 179 23.85 23.25 12.79
C PRO A 179 23.89 23.72 11.34
N ASP A 180 24.45 24.90 11.11
CA ASP A 180 24.70 25.51 9.80
C ASP A 180 23.45 25.74 8.93
N VAL A 181 22.26 25.76 9.54
CA VAL A 181 20.99 26.10 8.87
C VAL A 181 20.38 27.34 9.53
N PRO A 182 20.18 28.45 8.80
CA PRO A 182 19.51 29.63 9.34
C PRO A 182 18.11 29.28 9.84
N SER A 183 17.73 29.80 11.01
CA SER A 183 16.34 29.71 11.47
C SER A 183 15.48 30.65 10.62
N ASP A 184 14.34 30.15 10.17
CA ASP A 184 13.31 30.99 9.53
C ASP A 184 12.68 31.88 10.62
N GLY A 185 12.83 33.20 10.50
CA GLY A 185 12.31 34.17 11.47
C GLY A 185 10.78 34.26 11.51
N SER A 186 10.07 33.55 10.64
CA SER A 186 8.61 33.52 10.57
C SER A 186 7.96 32.64 11.65
N TYR A 187 8.73 31.71 12.24
CA TYR A 187 8.25 30.79 13.27
C TYR A 187 9.13 30.88 14.52
N LYS A 188 8.51 30.76 15.70
CA LYS A 188 9.27 30.77 16.97
C LYS A 188 10.18 29.54 17.04
N SER A 189 11.43 29.76 17.41
CA SER A 189 12.38 28.71 17.73
C SER A 189 12.24 28.25 19.19
N ILE A 190 12.89 27.15 19.53
CA ILE A 190 13.01 26.74 20.94
C ILE A 190 13.70 27.80 21.81
N GLU A 191 14.65 28.58 21.27
CA GLU A 191 15.39 29.58 22.04
C GLU A 191 14.49 30.76 22.40
N ASP A 192 13.53 31.08 21.53
CA ASP A 192 12.49 32.08 21.81
C ASP A 192 11.59 31.61 22.96
N LEU A 193 11.14 30.34 22.92
CA LEU A 193 10.32 29.75 23.99
C LEU A 193 11.07 29.69 25.33
N ILE A 194 12.36 29.34 25.31
CA ILE A 194 13.20 29.31 26.52
C ILE A 194 13.39 30.72 27.08
N SER A 195 13.69 31.70 26.24
CA SER A 195 13.87 33.10 26.65
C SER A 195 12.59 33.69 27.23
N GLU A 196 11.44 33.38 26.64
CA GLU A 196 10.14 33.73 27.23
C GLU A 196 9.92 33.02 28.57
N GLY A 197 10.19 31.71 28.62
CA GLY A 197 10.02 30.86 29.80
C GLY A 197 10.86 31.25 31.01
N GLN A 198 12.07 31.77 30.80
CA GLN A 198 12.94 32.30 31.85
C GLN A 198 12.28 33.41 32.68
N ASN A 199 11.43 34.21 32.04
CA ASN A 199 10.75 35.34 32.64
C ASN A 199 9.36 34.97 33.19
N LEU A 200 8.97 33.70 33.13
CA LEU A 200 7.69 33.20 33.64
C LEU A 200 7.88 32.52 35.00
N PRO A 201 6.85 32.52 35.88
CA PRO A 201 6.90 31.78 37.13
C PRO A 201 7.06 30.27 36.89
N PRO A 202 7.59 29.51 37.86
CA PRO A 202 7.60 28.05 37.80
C PRO A 202 6.21 27.48 37.55
N LEU A 203 6.13 26.43 36.74
CA LEU A 203 4.87 25.71 36.52
C LEU A 203 4.39 25.08 37.84
N SER A 204 3.12 25.26 38.16
CA SER A 204 2.45 24.51 39.21
C SER A 204 2.07 23.13 38.66
N ILE A 205 2.89 22.11 38.92
CA ILE A 205 2.66 20.76 38.39
C ILE A 205 1.99 19.90 39.48
N PRO A 206 0.86 19.22 39.19
CA PRO A 206 0.25 18.31 40.14
C PRO A 206 1.22 17.20 40.56
N ALA A 207 1.31 16.91 41.85
CA ALA A 207 2.05 15.75 42.32
C ALA A 207 1.36 14.47 41.82
N TRP A 208 2.11 13.63 41.11
CA TRP A 208 1.57 12.38 40.60
C TRP A 208 1.28 11.40 41.73
N ILE A 209 0.13 10.73 41.62
CA ILE A 209 -0.29 9.69 42.58
C ILE A 209 0.34 8.33 42.22
N PRO A 210 0.47 7.40 43.19
CA PRO A 210 0.91 6.03 42.92
C PRO A 210 0.17 5.38 41.75
N GLY A 211 0.92 4.77 40.84
CA GLY A 211 0.41 4.10 39.65
C GLY A 211 -0.04 5.01 38.49
N GLN A 212 0.04 6.34 38.61
CA GLN A 212 -0.32 7.25 37.50
C GLN A 212 0.58 7.05 36.28
N GLY A 213 1.90 6.96 36.47
CA GLY A 213 2.87 6.74 35.40
C GLY A 213 2.68 5.41 34.67
N LYS A 214 2.05 4.40 35.30
CA LYS A 214 1.68 3.13 34.66
C LYS A 214 0.50 3.24 33.71
N ARG A 215 -0.39 4.22 33.90
CA ARG A 215 -1.62 4.38 33.11
C ARG A 215 -1.52 5.51 32.09
N GLN A 216 -0.61 6.47 32.32
CA GLN A 216 -0.47 7.66 31.50
C GLN A 216 0.57 7.47 30.39
N THR A 217 0.14 7.68 29.15
CA THR A 217 0.98 7.64 27.96
C THR A 217 2.01 8.77 27.98
N ALA A 218 3.28 8.44 27.82
CA ALA A 218 4.37 9.39 27.61
C ALA A 218 4.64 9.64 26.12
N TYR A 219 4.59 8.57 25.33
CA TYR A 219 4.93 8.57 23.91
C TYR A 219 3.93 7.80 23.06
N LEU A 220 3.66 8.34 21.87
CA LEU A 220 2.96 7.68 20.76
C LEU A 220 3.92 7.38 19.63
N CYS A 221 4.59 6.23 19.68
CA CYS A 221 5.52 5.80 18.63
C CYS A 221 4.79 4.96 17.58
N TYR A 222 4.96 5.26 16.30
CA TYR A 222 4.30 4.53 15.22
C TYR A 222 5.14 3.33 14.78
N SER A 223 4.55 2.13 14.88
CA SER A 223 5.17 0.88 14.43
C SER A 223 5.05 0.73 12.91
N SER A 224 6.13 0.31 12.25
CA SER A 224 6.13 0.02 10.81
C SER A 224 5.32 -1.25 10.53
N GLY A 225 4.04 -1.08 10.19
CA GLY A 225 3.16 -2.20 9.85
C GLY A 225 3.63 -2.93 8.59
N THR A 226 3.73 -4.26 8.64
CA THR A 226 4.15 -5.10 7.49
C THR A 226 3.05 -5.33 6.45
N SER A 227 1.80 -4.89 6.71
CA SER A 227 0.62 -5.20 5.88
C SER A 227 -0.42 -4.07 5.75
N GLY A 228 -0.19 -2.89 6.35
CA GLY A 228 -1.13 -1.77 6.38
C GLY A 228 -0.50 -0.45 6.87
N LEU A 229 -1.32 0.55 7.17
CA LEU A 229 -0.88 1.84 7.74
C LEU A 229 -0.19 1.63 9.12
N PRO A 230 0.84 2.43 9.46
CA PRO A 230 1.55 2.33 10.75
C PRO A 230 0.62 2.42 11.97
N LYS A 231 0.82 1.57 12.98
CA LYS A 231 -0.01 1.57 14.21
C LYS A 231 0.64 2.41 15.30
N ALA A 232 -0.11 3.34 15.90
CA ALA A 232 0.34 4.13 17.04
C ALA A 232 0.41 3.30 18.33
N VAL A 233 1.60 3.15 18.91
CA VAL A 233 1.85 2.42 20.16
C VAL A 233 1.82 3.37 21.34
N MET A 234 0.96 3.10 22.32
CA MET A 234 0.81 3.87 23.56
C MET A 234 1.83 3.41 24.61
N ILE A 235 2.93 4.15 24.75
CA ILE A 235 4.02 3.85 25.69
C ILE A 235 3.83 4.71 26.94
N SER A 236 3.68 4.10 28.11
CA SER A 236 3.51 4.82 29.37
C SER A 236 4.82 5.39 29.91
N HIS A 237 4.74 6.37 30.81
CA HIS A 237 5.92 6.88 31.52
C HIS A 237 6.66 5.77 32.27
N TYR A 238 5.90 4.90 32.95
CA TYR A 238 6.42 3.75 33.66
C TYR A 238 7.17 2.80 32.72
N ASN A 239 6.69 2.56 31.49
CA ASN A 239 7.37 1.65 30.58
C ASN A 239 8.78 2.15 30.21
N VAL A 240 8.95 3.44 29.97
CA VAL A 240 10.25 4.06 29.64
C VAL A 240 11.19 4.05 30.84
N ILE A 241 10.68 4.40 32.03
CA ILE A 241 11.43 4.36 33.29
C ILE A 241 11.88 2.93 33.58
N ALA A 242 10.97 1.96 33.51
CA ALA A 242 11.25 0.55 33.71
C ALA A 242 12.36 0.06 32.78
N CYS A 243 12.21 0.29 31.47
CA CYS A 243 13.20 -0.12 30.48
C CYS A 243 14.57 0.53 30.75
N THR A 244 14.60 1.80 31.16
CA THR A 244 15.84 2.52 31.49
C THR A 244 16.55 1.88 32.69
N ILE A 245 15.83 1.60 33.77
CA ILE A 245 16.36 0.93 34.95
C ILE A 245 16.82 -0.49 34.61
N MET A 246 16.01 -1.26 33.89
CA MET A 246 16.32 -2.64 33.49
C MET A 246 17.67 -2.73 32.77
N ILE A 247 17.88 -1.89 31.76
CA ILE A 247 19.12 -1.89 30.96
C ILE A 247 20.29 -1.37 31.80
N HIS A 248 20.11 -0.29 32.56
CA HIS A 248 21.15 0.23 33.46
C HIS A 248 21.59 -0.83 34.47
N THR A 249 20.64 -1.50 35.13
CA THR A 249 20.88 -2.58 36.08
C THR A 249 21.61 -3.75 35.42
N TYR A 250 21.21 -4.16 34.22
CA TYR A 250 21.84 -5.25 33.48
C TYR A 250 23.31 -4.97 33.16
N GLU A 251 23.64 -3.75 32.73
CA GLU A 251 25.00 -3.34 32.38
C GLU A 251 25.86 -2.92 33.58
N THR A 252 25.27 -2.74 34.77
CA THR A 252 26.00 -2.22 35.95
C THR A 252 27.19 -3.11 36.31
N MET A 253 27.02 -4.43 36.27
CA MET A 253 28.07 -5.38 36.64
C MET A 253 29.30 -5.25 35.72
N THR A 254 29.09 -5.23 34.40
CA THR A 254 30.18 -5.16 33.43
C THR A 254 30.87 -3.80 33.47
N ARG A 255 30.09 -2.71 33.57
CA ARG A 255 30.65 -1.37 33.72
C ARG A 255 31.51 -1.21 34.97
N GLN A 256 31.07 -1.77 36.11
CA GLN A 256 31.87 -1.76 37.34
C GLN A 256 33.17 -2.57 37.18
N GLN A 257 33.11 -3.74 36.54
CA GLN A 257 34.28 -4.59 36.29
C GLN A 257 35.33 -3.88 35.41
N ASP A 258 34.87 -3.12 34.42
CA ASP A 258 35.75 -2.37 33.51
C ASP A 258 36.11 -0.97 34.03
N GLY A 259 35.64 -0.57 35.21
CA GLY A 259 35.88 0.76 35.78
C GLY A 259 35.21 1.92 35.04
N ILE A 260 34.12 1.64 34.31
CA ILE A 260 33.40 2.61 33.49
C ILE A 260 32.32 3.31 34.32
N ASP A 261 32.66 4.50 34.81
CA ASP A 261 31.70 5.36 35.50
C ASP A 261 30.77 6.06 34.50
N THR A 262 31.35 6.87 33.61
CA THR A 262 30.64 7.52 32.48
C THR A 262 31.43 7.34 31.19
N GLN A 263 30.77 7.42 30.04
CA GLN A 263 31.40 7.24 28.73
C GLN A 263 30.78 8.14 27.65
N VAL A 264 31.42 8.21 26.48
CA VAL A 264 30.91 8.92 25.30
C VAL A 264 30.28 7.92 24.30
N ALA A 265 29.02 8.14 23.93
CA ALA A 265 28.26 7.29 23.03
C ALA A 265 27.82 8.03 21.76
N LEU A 266 27.61 7.26 20.69
CA LEU A 266 27.11 7.78 19.41
C LEU A 266 25.58 7.97 19.41
N GLY A 267 25.13 9.18 19.08
CA GLY A 267 23.74 9.58 18.90
C GLY A 267 23.32 9.69 17.43
N LEU A 268 23.42 8.58 16.68
CA LEU A 268 23.20 8.59 15.23
C LEU A 268 21.80 8.11 14.80
N LEU A 269 21.24 7.10 15.48
CA LEU A 269 19.94 6.55 15.09
C LEU A 269 18.82 7.56 15.36
N PRO A 270 17.76 7.59 14.53
CA PRO A 270 16.69 8.59 14.70
C PRO A 270 16.08 8.57 16.10
N PHE A 271 16.04 9.71 16.78
CA PHE A 271 15.39 9.87 18.09
C PHE A 271 13.87 9.77 18.01
N SER A 272 13.29 9.80 16.80
CA SER A 272 11.89 9.46 16.58
C SER A 272 11.60 7.96 16.67
N HIS A 273 12.63 7.12 16.54
CA HIS A 273 12.53 5.67 16.70
C HIS A 273 12.84 5.28 18.14
N ILE A 274 12.12 4.30 18.68
CA ILE A 274 12.21 3.90 20.11
C ILE A 274 13.62 3.47 20.54
N TYR A 275 14.43 2.94 19.62
CA TYR A 275 15.86 2.65 19.85
C TYR A 275 16.62 3.97 20.14
N GLY A 276 16.60 4.94 19.22
CA GLY A 276 17.28 6.21 19.43
C GLY A 276 16.73 6.97 20.64
N LEU A 277 15.42 6.93 20.83
CA LEU A 277 14.73 7.58 21.95
C LEU A 277 15.16 7.01 23.30
N VAL A 278 14.95 5.71 23.54
CA VAL A 278 15.15 5.12 24.87
C VAL A 278 16.58 4.59 25.02
N VAL A 279 16.99 3.69 24.13
CA VAL A 279 18.25 2.93 24.29
C VAL A 279 19.49 3.81 24.16
N ILE A 280 19.45 4.80 23.25
CA ILE A 280 20.56 5.74 23.09
C ILE A 280 20.38 6.92 24.04
N ALA A 281 19.35 7.73 23.85
CA ALA A 281 19.30 9.04 24.49
C ALA A 281 18.92 9.02 25.98
N HIS A 282 17.82 8.37 26.36
CA HIS A 282 17.36 8.39 27.76
C HIS A 282 18.32 7.66 28.68
N ILE A 283 18.79 6.50 28.24
CA ILE A 283 19.66 5.68 29.05
C ILE A 283 21.03 6.31 29.24
N ALA A 284 21.63 6.89 28.18
CA ALA A 284 22.90 7.61 28.32
C ALA A 284 22.78 8.76 29.32
N GLN A 285 21.71 9.57 29.22
CA GLN A 285 21.48 10.67 30.14
C GLN A 285 21.27 10.19 31.59
N TYR A 286 20.58 9.07 31.82
CA TYR A 286 20.40 8.48 33.14
C TYR A 286 21.73 8.01 33.76
N ARG A 287 22.62 7.43 32.96
CA ARG A 287 23.97 7.00 33.40
C ARG A 287 24.95 8.15 33.59
N GLY A 288 24.62 9.35 33.12
CA GLY A 288 25.55 10.48 33.05
C GLY A 288 26.56 10.35 31.91
N ASP A 289 26.27 9.51 30.92
CA ASP A 289 27.05 9.38 29.67
C ASP A 289 26.76 10.56 28.73
N GLU A 290 27.69 10.84 27.82
CA GLU A 290 27.54 11.84 26.77
C GLU A 290 27.05 11.21 25.47
N THR A 291 26.10 11.85 24.79
CA THR A 291 25.63 11.42 23.47
C THR A 291 26.07 12.42 22.40
N VAL A 292 26.96 11.99 21.49
CA VAL A 292 27.38 12.79 20.34
C VAL A 292 26.33 12.66 19.23
N VAL A 293 25.51 13.70 19.07
CA VAL A 293 24.34 13.72 18.19
C VAL A 293 24.74 14.02 16.75
N MET A 294 24.39 13.12 15.83
CA MET A 294 24.52 13.29 14.38
C MET A 294 23.13 13.33 13.73
N GLN A 295 22.91 14.27 12.81
CA GLN A 295 21.63 14.45 12.12
C GLN A 295 21.29 13.29 11.18
N ARG A 296 22.32 12.71 10.54
CA ARG A 296 22.23 11.64 9.55
C ARG A 296 23.55 10.88 9.45
N PHE A 297 23.51 9.68 8.88
CA PHE A 297 24.72 8.89 8.66
C PHE A 297 25.53 9.41 7.48
N GLN A 298 26.79 9.74 7.74
CA GLN A 298 27.83 9.96 6.74
C GLN A 298 29.13 9.38 7.30
N LEU A 299 29.77 8.46 6.55
CA LEU A 299 30.90 7.69 7.06
C LEU A 299 32.07 8.59 7.49
N ASP A 300 32.52 9.51 6.64
CA ASP A 300 33.66 10.39 6.94
C ASP A 300 33.38 11.26 8.18
N GLN A 301 32.14 11.75 8.32
CA GLN A 301 31.73 12.52 9.49
C GLN A 301 31.67 11.66 10.75
N LEU A 302 31.18 10.42 10.67
CA LEU A 302 31.17 9.48 11.79
C LEU A 302 32.59 9.20 12.27
N LEU A 303 33.51 8.87 11.36
CA LEU A 303 34.91 8.59 11.69
C LEU A 303 35.59 9.82 12.31
N ALA A 304 35.33 11.02 11.76
CA ALA A 304 35.81 12.27 12.32
C ALA A 304 35.24 12.53 13.73
N CYS A 305 33.96 12.23 13.97
CA CYS A 305 33.35 12.35 15.30
C CYS A 305 33.94 11.37 16.31
N ILE A 306 34.16 10.10 15.92
CA ILE A 306 34.80 9.10 16.77
C ILE A 306 36.17 9.60 17.23
N GLN A 307 36.97 10.12 16.30
CA GLN A 307 38.29 10.66 16.61
C GLN A 307 38.20 11.93 17.49
N LYS A 308 37.38 12.91 17.07
CA LYS A 308 37.30 14.23 17.72
C LYS A 308 36.74 14.15 19.14
N PHE A 309 35.67 13.38 19.33
CA PHE A 309 34.96 13.30 20.60
C PHE A 309 35.31 12.05 21.40
N ARG A 310 36.26 11.23 20.92
CA ARG A 310 36.71 10.00 21.59
C ARG A 310 35.54 9.08 21.92
N ILE A 311 34.67 8.82 20.94
CA ILE A 311 33.47 8.00 21.15
C ILE A 311 33.89 6.58 21.57
N GLU A 312 33.30 6.09 22.65
CA GLU A 312 33.58 4.80 23.28
C GLU A 312 32.54 3.74 22.92
N GLN A 313 31.26 4.14 22.83
CA GLN A 313 30.17 3.24 22.44
C GLN A 313 29.54 3.65 21.10
N LEU A 314 29.55 2.72 20.14
CA LEU A 314 28.84 2.86 18.87
C LEU A 314 27.50 2.12 18.94
N SER A 315 26.40 2.88 19.01
CA SER A 315 25.05 2.33 18.91
C SER A 315 24.59 2.43 17.46
N VAL A 316 24.66 1.31 16.74
CA VAL A 316 24.50 1.25 15.28
C VAL A 316 23.56 0.13 14.86
N VAL A 317 23.40 -0.02 13.55
CA VAL A 317 22.64 -1.07 12.89
C VAL A 317 23.57 -1.85 11.95
N PRO A 318 23.29 -3.12 11.63
CA PRO A 318 24.19 -3.96 10.83
C PRO A 318 24.73 -3.31 9.54
N PRO A 319 23.93 -2.55 8.74
CA PRO A 319 24.44 -1.90 7.54
C PRO A 319 25.62 -0.93 7.77
N ILE A 320 25.68 -0.27 8.93
CA ILE A 320 26.79 0.62 9.28
C ILE A 320 28.05 -0.18 9.59
N ILE A 321 27.91 -1.33 10.26
CA ILE A 321 29.03 -2.24 10.55
C ILE A 321 29.64 -2.75 9.24
N VAL A 322 28.79 -3.18 8.32
CA VAL A 322 29.23 -3.63 6.99
C VAL A 322 29.93 -2.50 6.23
N GLN A 323 29.43 -1.26 6.31
CA GLN A 323 30.08 -0.11 5.70
C GLN A 323 31.46 0.21 6.30
N LEU A 324 31.65 -0.02 7.61
CA LEU A 324 32.96 0.10 8.25
C LEU A 324 33.94 -0.97 7.74
N LEU A 325 33.47 -2.22 7.60
CA LEU A 325 34.25 -3.32 7.03
C LEU A 325 34.65 -3.08 5.57
N SER A 326 33.73 -2.59 4.73
CA SER A 326 33.99 -2.37 3.30
C SER A 326 34.83 -1.12 3.00
N SER A 327 35.06 -0.26 3.98
CA SER A 327 35.77 1.02 3.82
C SER A 327 36.99 1.16 4.74
N GLN A 328 37.75 0.08 4.94
CA GLN A 328 38.94 0.08 5.80
C GLN A 328 39.99 1.14 5.42
N ASP A 329 40.18 1.44 4.13
CA ASP A 329 41.12 2.49 3.70
C ASP A 329 40.74 3.89 4.18
N LYS A 330 39.43 4.15 4.35
CA LYS A 330 38.96 5.39 4.98
C LYS A 330 39.13 5.30 6.50
N CYS A 331 38.73 4.18 7.09
CA CYS A 331 38.81 3.98 8.54
C CYS A 331 40.24 4.13 9.07
N ARG A 332 41.25 3.62 8.35
CA ARG A 332 42.68 3.76 8.68
C ARG A 332 43.18 5.20 8.72
N LYS A 333 42.46 6.16 8.13
CA LYS A 333 42.83 7.60 8.17
C LYS A 333 42.41 8.29 9.48
N TYR A 334 41.60 7.62 10.30
CA TYR A 334 41.08 8.16 11.54
C TYR A 334 41.47 7.27 12.71
N ASP A 335 41.61 7.86 13.89
CA ASP A 335 41.87 7.17 15.13
C ASP A 335 40.58 6.69 15.78
N LEU A 336 40.32 5.38 15.67
CA LEU A 336 39.15 4.69 16.22
C LEU A 336 39.47 3.95 17.54
N SER A 337 40.61 4.21 18.16
CA SER A 337 41.08 3.48 19.34
C SER A 337 40.26 3.71 20.60
N SER A 338 39.44 4.76 20.65
CA SER A 338 38.54 5.05 21.77
C SER A 338 37.36 4.09 21.85
N VAL A 339 36.95 3.49 20.73
CA VAL A 339 35.78 2.61 20.68
C VAL A 339 36.08 1.33 21.44
N ARG A 340 35.27 1.06 22.48
CA ARG A 340 35.33 -0.16 23.28
C ARG A 340 34.17 -1.10 22.98
N LEU A 341 32.99 -0.56 22.67
CA LEU A 341 31.74 -1.30 22.56
C LEU A 341 30.98 -0.89 21.31
N VAL A 342 30.55 -1.87 20.54
CA VAL A 342 29.57 -1.69 19.46
C VAL A 342 28.30 -2.41 19.86
N PHE A 343 27.23 -1.65 20.04
CA PHE A 343 25.90 -2.19 20.30
C PHE A 343 25.08 -2.16 19.01
N SER A 344 24.63 -3.34 18.56
CA SER A 344 23.83 -3.52 17.35
C SER A 344 22.44 -4.05 17.69
N GLY A 345 21.42 -3.57 16.99
CA GLY A 345 20.05 -4.03 17.15
C GLY A 345 19.19 -3.68 15.94
N ALA A 346 17.88 -3.91 16.06
CA ALA A 346 16.86 -3.69 15.01
C ALA A 346 16.95 -4.58 13.76
N ALA A 347 18.08 -5.26 13.51
CA ALA A 347 18.22 -6.31 12.51
C ALA A 347 19.27 -7.34 12.98
N PRO A 348 19.20 -8.60 12.50
CA PRO A 348 20.17 -9.64 12.84
C PRO A 348 21.59 -9.27 12.39
N LEU A 349 22.60 -9.63 13.19
CA LEU A 349 24.01 -9.49 12.86
C LEU A 349 24.68 -10.87 12.94
N GLY A 350 25.25 -11.32 11.81
CA GLY A 350 25.90 -12.61 11.68
C GLY A 350 27.15 -12.76 12.54
N GLY A 351 27.39 -13.95 13.09
CA GLY A 351 28.60 -14.24 13.86
C GLY A 351 29.89 -14.08 13.04
N GLU A 352 29.85 -14.45 11.76
CA GLU A 352 30.99 -14.36 10.84
C GLU A 352 31.37 -12.87 10.56
N THR A 353 30.38 -12.01 10.32
CA THR A 353 30.57 -10.54 10.21
C THR A 353 31.13 -9.93 11.49
N ILE A 354 30.71 -10.41 12.66
CA ILE A 354 31.27 -10.00 13.95
C ILE A 354 32.74 -10.39 14.03
N GLN A 355 33.08 -11.62 13.66
CA GLN A 355 34.45 -12.11 13.67
C GLN A 355 35.36 -11.25 12.78
N LYS A 356 34.95 -10.93 11.56
CA LYS A 356 35.70 -10.02 10.67
C LYS A 356 35.90 -8.64 11.24
N LEU A 357 34.88 -8.10 11.92
CA LEU A 357 35.01 -6.81 12.60
C LEU A 357 36.05 -6.87 13.72
N LEU A 358 36.08 -7.96 14.47
CA LEU A 358 37.05 -8.20 15.53
C LEU A 358 38.47 -8.46 15.00
N GLU A 359 38.62 -9.01 13.79
CA GLU A 359 39.93 -9.12 13.13
C GLU A 359 40.54 -7.75 12.84
N HIS A 360 39.74 -6.79 12.39
CA HIS A 360 40.18 -5.41 12.17
C HIS A 360 40.29 -4.60 13.47
N TYR A 361 39.40 -4.85 14.44
CA TYR A 361 39.30 -4.10 15.69
C TYR A 361 39.25 -5.05 16.90
N PRO A 362 40.37 -5.68 17.26
CA PRO A 362 40.41 -6.74 18.28
C PRO A 362 40.10 -6.25 19.70
N LYS A 363 40.12 -4.93 19.94
CA LYS A 363 39.77 -4.33 21.23
C LYS A 363 38.28 -4.05 21.37
N TRP A 364 37.51 -4.11 20.29
CA TRP A 364 36.08 -3.83 20.34
C TRP A 364 35.35 -5.04 20.93
N ARG A 365 34.35 -4.77 21.75
CA ARG A 365 33.35 -5.75 22.18
C ARG A 365 32.09 -5.53 21.37
N ILE A 366 31.46 -6.61 20.93
CA ILE A 366 30.22 -6.52 20.16
C ILE A 366 29.08 -7.05 21.01
N SER A 367 28.09 -6.20 21.24
CA SER A 367 26.86 -6.55 21.94
C SER A 367 25.68 -6.42 20.97
N GLN A 368 24.76 -7.38 21.05
CA GLN A 368 23.51 -7.35 20.32
C GLN A 368 22.33 -7.20 21.27
N GLY A 369 21.26 -6.59 20.80
CA GLY A 369 19.99 -6.54 21.54
C GLY A 369 18.79 -6.78 20.65
N TYR A 370 17.77 -7.40 21.23
CA TYR A 370 16.46 -7.60 20.63
C TYR A 370 15.39 -6.83 21.37
N GLY A 371 14.49 -6.23 20.59
CA GLY A 371 13.39 -5.45 21.08
C GLY A 371 12.44 -4.99 19.99
N LEU A 372 11.27 -4.52 20.43
CA LEU A 372 10.19 -4.03 19.59
C LEU A 372 9.49 -2.85 20.29
N THR A 373 8.84 -1.96 19.54
CA THR A 373 8.19 -0.78 20.12
C THR A 373 7.19 -1.14 21.22
N GLU A 374 6.52 -2.29 21.07
CA GLU A 374 5.56 -2.84 22.03
C GLU A 374 6.17 -3.30 23.38
N ALA A 375 7.50 -3.32 23.49
CA ALA A 375 8.26 -3.59 24.72
C ALA A 375 9.21 -2.44 25.13
N SER A 376 9.00 -1.24 24.59
CA SER A 376 9.66 0.01 25.02
C SER A 376 11.20 0.12 25.08
N PRO A 377 12.05 -0.49 24.22
CA PRO A 377 11.84 -1.62 23.32
C PRO A 377 12.44 -2.94 23.82
N SER A 378 13.33 -2.92 24.82
CA SER A 378 14.32 -3.98 25.03
C SER A 378 13.80 -5.20 25.77
N VAL A 379 14.14 -6.39 25.26
CA VAL A 379 13.79 -7.69 25.86
C VAL A 379 15.06 -8.49 26.18
N PHE A 380 15.98 -8.61 25.21
CA PHE A 380 17.25 -9.32 25.35
C PHE A 380 18.42 -8.39 25.04
N HIS A 381 19.48 -8.46 25.84
CA HIS A 381 20.74 -7.75 25.61
C HIS A 381 21.91 -8.70 25.80
N THR A 382 22.95 -8.57 24.98
CA THR A 382 24.19 -9.33 25.16
C THR A 382 25.01 -8.69 26.25
N SER A 383 25.35 -9.46 27.29
CA SER A 383 26.27 -9.01 28.32
C SER A 383 27.68 -8.93 27.77
N GLU A 384 28.42 -7.87 28.10
CA GLU A 384 29.84 -7.79 27.75
C GLU A 384 30.67 -8.90 28.42
N ALA A 385 30.19 -9.48 29.52
CA ALA A 385 30.86 -10.57 30.24
C ALA A 385 30.53 -11.97 29.70
N ASP A 386 29.45 -12.12 28.93
CA ASP A 386 29.03 -13.40 28.36
C ASP A 386 28.50 -13.17 26.94
N ALA A 387 29.43 -12.86 26.04
CA ALA A 387 29.10 -12.63 24.65
C ALA A 387 29.04 -13.97 23.90
N PHE A 388 27.90 -14.24 23.26
CA PHE A 388 27.74 -15.39 22.37
C PHE A 388 27.46 -14.87 20.96
N LEU A 389 28.39 -15.10 20.03
CA LEU A 389 28.29 -14.66 18.65
C LEU A 389 26.98 -15.12 18.00
N GLY A 390 26.29 -14.19 17.32
CA GLY A 390 24.99 -14.43 16.69
C GLY A 390 23.79 -14.47 17.65
N SER A 391 24.01 -14.45 18.96
CA SER A 391 22.93 -14.35 19.95
C SER A 391 22.41 -12.91 20.07
N SER A 392 21.11 -12.75 20.36
CA SER A 392 20.53 -11.49 20.81
C SER A 392 20.73 -11.22 22.31
N GLY A 393 21.41 -12.13 23.00
CA GLY A 393 21.77 -12.03 24.41
C GLY A 393 20.81 -12.73 25.36
N SER A 394 20.87 -12.33 26.63
CA SER A 394 20.03 -12.88 27.70
C SER A 394 18.92 -11.90 28.09
N LEU A 395 17.92 -12.42 28.79
CA LEU A 395 16.79 -11.65 29.32
C LEU A 395 17.23 -10.51 30.24
N LEU A 396 16.65 -9.34 30.01
CA LEU A 396 16.80 -8.21 30.92
C LEU A 396 16.06 -8.45 32.26
N PRO A 397 16.54 -7.85 33.36
CA PRO A 397 15.89 -7.98 34.67
C PRO A 397 14.41 -7.61 34.62
N GLY A 398 13.55 -8.38 35.30
CA GLY A 398 12.10 -8.12 35.36
C GLY A 398 11.30 -8.56 34.13
N VAL A 399 11.94 -9.08 33.08
CA VAL A 399 11.27 -9.65 31.91
C VAL A 399 11.15 -11.17 32.05
N LYS A 400 9.98 -11.70 31.71
CA LYS A 400 9.70 -13.13 31.59
C LYS A 400 9.31 -13.43 30.16
N VAL A 401 9.70 -14.59 29.67
CA VAL A 401 9.31 -15.04 28.33
C VAL A 401 8.82 -16.48 28.31
N LYS A 402 7.91 -16.75 27.38
CA LYS A 402 7.49 -18.09 26.99
C LYS A 402 7.77 -18.28 25.51
N ILE A 403 8.07 -19.50 25.12
CA ILE A 403 8.24 -19.90 23.72
C ILE A 403 7.08 -20.82 23.40
N ILE A 404 6.30 -20.49 22.38
CA ILE A 404 5.06 -21.20 22.02
C ILE A 404 5.22 -21.83 20.65
N ASP A 405 5.04 -23.13 20.52
CA ASP A 405 5.13 -23.81 19.23
C ASP A 405 3.93 -23.46 18.31
N GLN A 406 3.98 -23.95 17.07
CA GLN A 406 2.90 -23.76 16.09
C GLN A 406 1.54 -24.38 16.48
N HIS A 407 1.52 -25.29 17.46
CA HIS A 407 0.33 -25.96 17.96
C HIS A 407 -0.23 -25.29 19.22
N GLY A 408 0.45 -24.26 19.74
CA GLY A 408 0.05 -23.50 20.93
C GLY A 408 0.64 -24.03 22.24
N ASN A 409 1.50 -25.05 22.20
CA ASN A 409 2.13 -25.63 23.38
C ASN A 409 3.36 -24.83 23.80
N GLU A 410 3.66 -24.82 25.11
CA GLU A 410 4.88 -24.20 25.62
C GLU A 410 6.09 -25.08 25.31
N VAL A 411 7.07 -24.54 24.60
CA VAL A 411 8.36 -25.19 24.35
C VAL A 411 9.18 -25.18 25.63
N THR A 412 9.63 -26.36 26.06
CA THR A 412 10.41 -26.55 27.30
C THR A 412 11.85 -26.99 27.06
N GLU A 413 12.19 -27.36 25.82
CA GLU A 413 13.51 -27.85 25.44
C GLU A 413 14.36 -26.73 24.83
N HIS A 414 15.65 -26.70 25.16
CA HIS A 414 16.62 -25.85 24.45
C HIS A 414 16.77 -26.32 22.99
N GLU A 415 17.28 -25.46 22.11
CA GLU A 415 17.39 -25.68 20.65
C GLU A 415 16.06 -25.87 19.89
N THR A 416 14.91 -25.81 20.55
CA THR A 416 13.61 -25.92 19.89
C THR A 416 13.03 -24.53 19.60
N PRO A 417 12.74 -24.18 18.32
CA PRO A 417 12.18 -22.88 17.95
C PRO A 417 10.69 -22.76 18.28
N GLY A 418 10.25 -21.54 18.59
CA GLY A 418 8.82 -21.20 18.71
C GLY A 418 8.57 -19.69 18.83
N GLU A 419 7.30 -19.28 18.80
CA GLU A 419 6.85 -17.88 18.93
C GLU A 419 7.19 -17.33 20.31
N LEU A 420 7.86 -16.17 20.35
CA LEU A 420 8.20 -15.49 21.58
C LEU A 420 7.02 -14.71 22.17
N TYR A 421 6.69 -15.02 23.43
CA TYR A 421 5.71 -14.30 24.24
C TYR A 421 6.45 -13.58 25.36
N VAL A 422 6.22 -12.29 25.53
CA VAL A 422 6.94 -11.44 26.49
C VAL A 422 5.99 -10.89 27.55
N GLN A 423 6.41 -10.94 28.81
CA GLN A 423 5.74 -10.27 29.93
C GLN A 423 6.79 -9.49 30.71
N GLY A 424 6.54 -8.22 31.00
CA GLY A 424 7.48 -7.37 31.74
C GLY A 424 6.95 -5.95 31.96
N PRO A 425 7.57 -5.17 32.85
CA PRO A 425 7.14 -3.81 33.17
C PRO A 425 7.31 -2.82 32.00
N ASN A 426 8.11 -3.18 31.00
CA ASN A 426 8.36 -2.44 29.77
C ASN A 426 7.33 -2.73 28.65
N VAL A 427 6.43 -3.71 28.82
CA VAL A 427 5.36 -4.00 27.86
C VAL A 427 4.31 -2.87 27.88
N VAL A 428 4.00 -2.36 26.69
CA VAL A 428 3.21 -1.14 26.50
C VAL A 428 1.72 -1.28 26.83
N LEU A 429 1.01 -0.15 26.87
CA LEU A 429 -0.43 -0.12 27.14
C LEU A 429 -1.25 -0.78 26.04
N GLY A 430 -0.85 -0.58 24.78
CA GLY A 430 -1.50 -1.13 23.60
C GLY A 430 -1.35 -0.21 22.38
N TYR A 431 -2.11 -0.48 21.34
CA TYR A 431 -2.28 0.38 20.17
C TYR A 431 -3.44 1.35 20.37
N LEU A 432 -3.26 2.62 19.99
CA LEU A 432 -4.28 3.67 20.05
C LEU A 432 -5.40 3.37 19.05
N HIS A 433 -6.66 3.38 19.52
CA HIS A 433 -7.87 3.20 18.71
C HIS A 433 -7.85 1.98 17.76
N ASN A 434 -7.27 0.86 18.22
CA ASN A 434 -7.17 -0.37 17.42
C ASN A 434 -7.39 -1.62 18.27
N GLU A 435 -8.64 -1.84 18.66
CA GLU A 435 -9.07 -2.94 19.53
C GLU A 435 -8.74 -4.30 18.94
N LYS A 436 -8.86 -4.45 17.61
CA LYS A 436 -8.50 -5.69 16.90
C LYS A 436 -7.02 -6.02 17.06
N ALA A 437 -6.13 -5.08 16.75
CA ALA A 437 -4.70 -5.30 16.92
C ALA A 437 -4.34 -5.54 18.39
N ASN A 438 -5.03 -4.87 19.32
CA ASN A 438 -4.83 -5.10 20.76
C ASN A 438 -5.19 -6.53 21.17
N ALA A 439 -6.34 -7.05 20.73
CA ALA A 439 -6.78 -8.40 21.03
C ALA A 439 -5.87 -9.48 20.42
N GLU A 440 -5.31 -9.22 19.22
CA GLU A 440 -4.40 -10.15 18.55
C GLU A 440 -3.00 -10.17 19.16
N THR A 441 -2.49 -9.02 19.63
CA THR A 441 -1.11 -8.85 20.08
C THR A 441 -0.93 -9.01 21.59
N PHE A 442 -1.90 -8.56 22.41
CA PHE A 442 -1.81 -8.61 23.86
C PHE A 442 -2.82 -9.60 24.42
N VAL A 443 -2.36 -10.82 24.68
CA VAL A 443 -3.21 -11.95 25.08
C VAL A 443 -3.15 -12.19 26.58
N TRP A 444 -4.25 -12.66 27.15
CA TRP A 444 -4.32 -13.05 28.56
C TRP A 444 -4.13 -14.56 28.68
N ARG A 445 -3.25 -14.97 29.60
CA ARG A 445 -3.09 -16.36 30.06
C ARG A 445 -3.25 -16.39 31.59
N GLU A 446 -3.22 -17.58 32.19
CA GLU A 446 -3.43 -17.79 33.63
C GLU A 446 -2.51 -16.92 34.51
N ASP A 447 -1.28 -16.66 34.04
CA ASP A 447 -0.25 -15.88 34.72
C ASP A 447 -0.16 -14.41 34.26
N GLY A 448 -1.19 -13.90 33.59
CA GLY A 448 -1.37 -12.48 33.28
C GLY A 448 -1.32 -12.15 31.79
N ARG A 449 -1.02 -10.88 31.49
CA ARG A 449 -0.99 -10.34 30.12
C ARG A 449 0.36 -10.58 29.47
N TRP A 450 0.35 -11.13 28.26
CA TRP A 450 1.53 -11.44 27.45
C TRP A 450 1.48 -10.71 26.10
N LEU A 451 2.62 -10.19 25.67
CA LEU A 451 2.85 -9.64 24.34
C LEU A 451 3.29 -10.77 23.41
N ARG A 452 2.51 -11.03 22.36
CA ARG A 452 2.90 -11.89 21.24
C ARG A 452 3.75 -11.09 20.26
N THR A 453 5.02 -11.44 20.11
CA THR A 453 5.93 -10.66 19.27
C THR A 453 5.77 -10.98 17.77
N GLY A 454 5.32 -12.20 17.45
CA GLY A 454 5.33 -12.74 16.09
C GLY A 454 6.74 -13.07 15.56
N ASP A 455 7.73 -13.07 16.45
CA ASP A 455 9.11 -13.46 16.18
C ASP A 455 9.38 -14.87 16.73
N GLU A 456 10.04 -15.70 15.94
CA GLU A 456 10.44 -17.05 16.34
C GLU A 456 11.83 -17.01 16.97
N VAL A 457 11.98 -17.65 18.12
CA VAL A 457 13.24 -17.71 18.86
C VAL A 457 13.53 -19.13 19.32
N LEU A 458 14.81 -19.40 19.56
CA LEU A 458 15.28 -20.58 20.29
C LEU A 458 16.27 -20.18 21.38
N VAL A 459 16.46 -21.06 22.36
CA VAL A 459 17.37 -20.84 23.50
C VAL A 459 18.55 -21.78 23.41
N ARG A 460 19.75 -21.23 23.58
CA ARG A 460 21.01 -21.98 23.71
C ARG A 460 21.70 -21.60 25.01
N LYS A 461 22.65 -22.43 25.45
CA LYS A 461 23.54 -22.07 26.54
C LYS A 461 24.89 -21.57 26.00
N SER A 462 25.40 -20.49 26.58
CA SER A 462 26.79 -20.06 26.38
C SER A 462 27.77 -21.08 26.97
N GLU A 463 29.06 -20.94 26.68
CA GLU A 463 30.12 -21.75 27.32
C GLU A 463 30.10 -21.61 28.85
N ARG A 464 29.60 -20.48 29.35
CA ARG A 464 29.42 -20.22 30.79
C ARG A 464 28.15 -20.85 31.36
N GLY A 465 27.35 -21.52 30.52
CA GLY A 465 26.14 -22.25 30.90
C GLY A 465 24.88 -21.40 31.00
N PHE A 466 24.91 -20.13 30.58
CA PHE A 466 23.78 -19.21 30.72
C PHE A 466 22.92 -19.18 29.46
N GLU A 467 21.62 -18.94 29.63
CA GLU A 467 20.65 -18.94 28.54
C GLU A 467 20.80 -17.69 27.66
N HIS A 468 20.89 -17.95 26.36
CA HIS A 468 21.03 -16.99 25.28
C HIS A 468 19.93 -17.21 24.26
N PHE A 469 19.26 -16.12 23.88
CA PHE A 469 18.17 -16.14 22.92
C PHE A 469 18.72 -15.86 21.52
N PHE A 470 18.33 -16.70 20.57
CA PHE A 470 18.63 -16.54 19.16
C PHE A 470 17.33 -16.28 18.44
N VAL A 471 17.23 -15.10 17.84
CA VAL A 471 16.10 -14.75 16.97
C VAL A 471 16.31 -15.45 15.64
N VAL A 472 15.41 -16.37 15.31
CA VAL A 472 15.51 -17.17 14.08
C VAL A 472 15.05 -16.29 12.92
N ASP A 473 13.79 -15.87 12.92
CA ASP A 473 13.26 -14.83 12.04
C ASP A 473 11.86 -14.40 12.53
N ARG A 474 11.20 -13.50 11.80
CA ARG A 474 9.76 -13.29 11.94
C ARG A 474 9.02 -14.52 11.42
N ILE A 475 8.02 -15.00 12.15
CA ILE A 475 7.18 -16.14 11.72
C ILE A 475 6.58 -15.92 10.32
N LYS A 476 6.27 -14.65 9.99
CA LYS A 476 5.73 -14.24 8.69
C LYS A 476 6.79 -14.04 7.60
N GLU A 477 8.08 -14.04 7.93
CA GLU A 477 9.20 -13.84 6.99
C GLU A 477 10.04 -15.10 6.76
N LEU A 478 9.94 -16.13 7.62
CA LEU A 478 10.55 -17.44 7.43
C LEU A 478 10.20 -18.04 6.07
N ILE A 479 11.23 -18.53 5.37
CA ILE A 479 11.12 -19.16 4.06
C ILE A 479 10.87 -20.65 4.27
N LYS A 480 9.82 -21.21 3.67
CA LYS A 480 9.46 -22.63 3.90
C LYS A 480 9.90 -23.51 2.73
N VAL A 481 11.10 -24.08 2.85
CA VAL A 481 11.72 -24.95 1.82
C VAL A 481 11.50 -26.42 2.16
N LYS A 482 10.58 -27.09 1.45
CA LYS A 482 10.17 -28.49 1.67
C LYS A 482 9.74 -28.79 3.10
N GLY A 483 9.10 -27.82 3.76
CA GLY A 483 8.69 -27.92 5.16
C GLY A 483 9.80 -27.60 6.17
N HIS A 484 11.04 -27.41 5.73
CA HIS A 484 12.10 -26.84 6.57
C HIS A 484 12.01 -25.32 6.58
N GLN A 485 12.08 -24.72 7.76
CA GLN A 485 12.16 -23.28 7.90
C GLN A 485 13.58 -22.81 7.62
N VAL A 486 13.70 -21.84 6.73
CA VAL A 486 14.95 -21.16 6.38
C VAL A 486 14.79 -19.71 6.77
N ALA A 487 15.66 -19.24 7.65
CA ALA A 487 15.70 -17.84 8.06
C ALA A 487 16.43 -17.00 7.00
N PRO A 488 15.76 -16.06 6.30
CA PRO A 488 16.45 -15.14 5.39
C PRO A 488 17.64 -14.44 6.06
N ALA A 489 17.51 -14.05 7.33
CA ALA A 489 18.57 -13.40 8.08
C ALA A 489 19.86 -14.24 8.22
N GLU A 490 19.74 -15.56 8.34
CA GLU A 490 20.89 -16.47 8.42
C GLU A 490 21.67 -16.46 7.10
N LEU A 491 20.95 -16.47 5.97
CA LEU A 491 21.56 -16.43 4.64
C LEU A 491 22.16 -15.06 4.34
N GLU A 492 21.49 -13.97 4.73
CA GLU A 492 22.01 -12.60 4.58
C GLU A 492 23.36 -12.44 5.29
N ALA A 493 23.43 -12.87 6.54
CA ALA A 493 24.66 -12.87 7.33
C ALA A 493 25.80 -13.62 6.64
N HIS A 494 25.51 -14.82 6.12
CA HIS A 494 26.50 -15.63 5.42
C HIS A 494 26.91 -15.04 4.06
N LEU A 495 26.01 -14.33 3.38
CA LEU A 495 26.31 -13.68 2.12
C LEU A 495 27.24 -12.48 2.28
N LEU A 496 27.08 -11.73 3.37
CA LEU A 496 27.98 -10.62 3.74
C LEU A 496 29.40 -11.10 4.03
N ASP A 497 29.57 -12.41 4.19
CA ASP A 497 30.85 -13.04 4.43
C ASP A 497 31.67 -13.34 3.17
N HIS A 498 31.08 -13.15 2.00
CA HIS A 498 31.79 -13.28 0.74
C HIS A 498 32.53 -11.96 0.38
N PRO A 499 33.82 -11.97 -0.02
CA PRO A 499 34.59 -10.75 -0.31
C PRO A 499 33.98 -9.88 -1.42
N TYR A 500 33.16 -10.45 -2.30
CA TYR A 500 32.49 -9.72 -3.38
C TYR A 500 31.16 -9.04 -2.99
N VAL A 501 30.67 -9.24 -1.76
CA VAL A 501 29.37 -8.74 -1.31
C VAL A 501 29.54 -7.62 -0.28
N ALA A 502 29.04 -6.42 -0.59
CA ALA A 502 29.00 -5.26 0.31
C ALA A 502 27.70 -5.12 1.09
N ASP A 503 26.61 -5.70 0.62
CA ASP A 503 25.32 -5.67 1.31
C ASP A 503 24.45 -6.82 0.77
N SER A 504 23.51 -7.34 1.57
CA SER A 504 22.65 -8.44 1.14
C SER A 504 21.24 -8.34 1.71
N ALA A 505 20.30 -8.97 1.00
CA ALA A 505 18.95 -9.22 1.48
C ALA A 505 18.42 -10.52 0.88
N VAL A 506 17.76 -11.35 1.67
CA VAL A 506 17.20 -12.62 1.22
C VAL A 506 15.69 -12.61 1.42
N ILE A 507 14.98 -13.16 0.45
CA ILE A 507 13.55 -13.36 0.51
C ILE A 507 13.20 -14.76 0.01
N GLY A 508 12.07 -15.28 0.50
CA GLY A 508 11.46 -16.47 -0.09
C GLY A 508 10.73 -16.11 -1.36
N ILE A 509 10.99 -16.88 -2.40
CA ILE A 509 10.21 -16.88 -3.64
C ILE A 509 9.56 -18.25 -3.80
N VAL A 510 8.43 -18.30 -4.49
CA VAL A 510 7.68 -19.55 -4.67
C VAL A 510 8.46 -20.48 -5.60
N ASP A 511 8.61 -21.74 -5.19
CA ASP A 511 9.18 -22.83 -6.00
C ASP A 511 8.18 -23.98 -6.06
N GLU A 512 7.87 -24.47 -7.26
CA GLU A 512 6.81 -25.46 -7.47
C GLU A 512 7.04 -26.78 -6.73
N ARG A 513 8.29 -27.14 -6.41
CA ARG A 513 8.64 -28.43 -5.77
C ARG A 513 9.03 -28.29 -4.31
N ALA A 514 9.56 -27.14 -3.92
CA ALA A 514 10.02 -26.86 -2.57
C ALA A 514 9.03 -26.00 -1.77
N GLY A 515 7.96 -25.49 -2.37
CA GLY A 515 7.06 -24.53 -1.74
C GLY A 515 7.64 -23.12 -1.86
N GLU A 516 8.71 -22.86 -1.12
CA GLU A 516 9.54 -21.66 -1.29
C GLU A 516 11.01 -22.05 -1.45
N VAL A 517 11.78 -21.16 -2.07
CA VAL A 517 13.26 -21.20 -2.10
C VAL A 517 13.84 -19.82 -1.80
N PRO A 518 15.05 -19.74 -1.23
CA PRO A 518 15.71 -18.46 -1.00
C PRO A 518 16.22 -17.83 -2.31
N LEU A 519 15.88 -16.56 -2.51
CA LEU A 519 16.50 -15.66 -3.50
C LEU A 519 17.31 -14.61 -2.74
N ALA A 520 18.56 -14.38 -3.15
CA ALA A 520 19.40 -13.32 -2.60
C ALA A 520 19.46 -12.10 -3.53
N PHE A 521 19.46 -10.93 -2.92
CA PHE A 521 19.91 -9.67 -3.50
C PHE A 521 21.24 -9.30 -2.87
N ILE A 522 22.21 -8.87 -3.68
CA ILE A 522 23.54 -8.45 -3.22
C ILE A 522 23.92 -7.09 -3.81
N VAL A 523 24.73 -6.32 -3.09
CA VAL A 523 25.43 -5.15 -3.60
C VAL A 523 26.91 -5.52 -3.73
N LYS A 524 27.56 -5.16 -4.84
CA LYS A 524 28.98 -5.50 -5.06
C LYS A 524 29.90 -4.73 -4.12
N SER A 525 30.91 -5.41 -3.59
CA SER A 525 32.01 -4.78 -2.87
C SER A 525 32.96 -4.03 -3.80
N ARG A 526 33.81 -3.17 -3.23
CA ARG A 526 34.84 -2.46 -3.99
C ARG A 526 35.84 -3.41 -4.64
N GLU A 527 36.13 -4.54 -4.00
CA GLU A 527 36.99 -5.59 -4.54
C GLU A 527 36.40 -6.26 -5.78
N ALA A 528 35.06 -6.27 -5.89
CA ALA A 528 34.33 -6.75 -7.05
C ALA A 528 33.98 -5.67 -8.08
N SER A 529 34.46 -4.43 -7.93
CA SER A 529 34.11 -3.31 -8.82
C SER A 529 34.60 -3.49 -10.26
N GLY A 530 35.55 -4.39 -10.51
CA GLY A 530 36.05 -4.76 -11.84
C GLY A 530 35.65 -6.17 -12.30
N ILE A 531 34.84 -6.88 -11.52
CA ILE A 531 34.39 -8.25 -11.80
C ILE A 531 32.97 -8.19 -12.39
N SER A 532 32.70 -9.05 -13.37
CA SER A 532 31.38 -9.13 -14.01
C SER A 532 30.31 -9.59 -13.00
N ASP A 533 29.06 -9.15 -13.19
CA ASP A 533 27.97 -9.54 -12.30
C ASP A 533 27.73 -11.06 -12.34
N GLU A 534 27.94 -11.71 -13.49
CA GLU A 534 27.82 -13.15 -13.65
C GLU A 534 28.86 -13.92 -12.81
N ASP A 535 30.12 -13.46 -12.81
CA ASP A 535 31.19 -14.10 -12.02
C ASP A 535 30.96 -13.92 -10.52
N VAL A 536 30.46 -12.76 -10.09
CA VAL A 536 30.11 -12.51 -8.68
C VAL A 536 28.95 -13.40 -8.25
N VAL A 537 27.90 -13.51 -9.07
CA VAL A 537 26.75 -14.39 -8.82
C VAL A 537 27.19 -15.85 -8.68
N LYS A 538 28.07 -16.32 -9.57
CA LYS A 538 28.61 -17.69 -9.53
C LYS A 538 29.43 -17.96 -8.27
N ALA A 539 30.31 -17.02 -7.89
CA ALA A 539 31.12 -17.14 -6.68
C ALA A 539 30.24 -17.18 -5.41
N VAL A 540 29.21 -16.35 -5.35
CA VAL A 540 28.25 -16.32 -4.24
C VAL A 540 27.43 -17.61 -4.15
N HIS A 541 26.98 -18.17 -5.28
CA HIS A 541 26.31 -19.47 -5.30
C HIS A 541 27.21 -20.57 -4.73
N GLN A 542 28.45 -20.66 -5.23
CA GLN A 542 29.42 -21.66 -4.77
C GLN A 542 29.69 -21.54 -3.27
N HIS A 543 29.85 -20.31 -2.77
CA HIS A 543 30.09 -20.06 -1.35
C HIS A 543 28.97 -20.60 -0.45
N VAL A 544 27.71 -20.37 -0.80
CA VAL A 544 26.56 -20.89 -0.03
C VAL A 544 26.47 -22.41 -0.11
N GLU A 545 26.75 -23.00 -1.28
CA GLU A 545 26.66 -24.46 -1.47
C GLU A 545 27.73 -25.24 -0.70
N GLU A 546 28.94 -24.67 -0.56
CA GLU A 546 30.04 -25.28 0.20
C GLU A 546 29.81 -25.25 1.71
N HIS A 547 29.09 -24.24 2.24
CA HIS A 547 29.01 -23.98 3.68
C HIS A 547 27.62 -24.21 4.31
N LYS A 548 26.54 -24.30 3.52
CA LYS A 548 25.16 -24.45 4.03
C LYS A 548 24.47 -25.71 3.53
N ALA A 549 23.53 -26.20 4.33
CA ALA A 549 22.72 -27.38 4.00
C ALA A 549 21.86 -27.15 2.74
N ARG A 550 21.57 -28.22 2.00
CA ARG A 550 20.91 -28.17 0.67
C ARG A 550 19.58 -27.43 0.61
N HIS A 551 18.81 -27.41 1.70
CA HIS A 551 17.54 -26.68 1.76
C HIS A 551 17.72 -25.17 1.95
N LYS A 552 18.93 -24.69 2.28
CA LYS A 552 19.29 -23.28 2.44
C LYS A 552 19.97 -22.69 1.20
N TRP A 553 20.23 -23.50 0.17
CA TRP A 553 20.87 -23.04 -1.07
C TRP A 553 20.00 -21.99 -1.78
N LEU A 554 20.64 -21.00 -2.41
CA LEU A 554 20.00 -19.86 -3.07
C LEU A 554 19.35 -20.25 -4.41
N LYS A 555 18.44 -21.24 -4.40
CA LYS A 555 17.82 -21.77 -5.61
C LYS A 555 16.92 -20.79 -6.35
N GLY A 556 16.49 -19.71 -5.68
CA GLY A 556 15.81 -18.61 -6.37
C GLY A 556 16.76 -17.78 -7.24
N GLY A 557 18.07 -17.93 -7.04
CA GLY A 557 19.13 -17.18 -7.71
C GLY A 557 19.73 -16.08 -6.84
N VAL A 558 20.62 -15.30 -7.45
CA VAL A 558 21.22 -14.09 -6.89
C VAL A 558 20.96 -12.93 -7.85
N ARG A 559 20.61 -11.75 -7.32
CA ARG A 559 20.42 -10.50 -8.07
C ARG A 559 21.37 -9.43 -7.57
N VAL A 560 22.06 -8.75 -8.47
CA VAL A 560 22.91 -7.61 -8.11
C VAL A 560 22.07 -6.33 -8.13
N LEU A 561 22.15 -5.53 -7.07
CA LEU A 561 21.53 -4.21 -6.95
C LEU A 561 22.59 -3.16 -6.62
N ASP A 562 22.30 -1.89 -6.95
CA ASP A 562 23.12 -0.77 -6.50
C ASP A 562 22.99 -0.52 -4.99
N VAL A 563 21.80 -0.75 -4.42
CA VAL A 563 21.53 -0.56 -2.99
C VAL A 563 20.40 -1.47 -2.49
N ILE A 564 20.56 -2.03 -1.28
CA ILE A 564 19.47 -2.74 -0.59
C ILE A 564 18.50 -1.73 0.03
N PRO A 565 17.20 -1.77 -0.29
CA PRO A 565 16.23 -0.84 0.27
C PRO A 565 16.03 -1.09 1.77
N LYS A 566 16.38 -0.09 2.59
CA LYS A 566 16.31 -0.14 4.06
C LYS A 566 15.57 1.07 4.61
N SER A 567 14.92 0.92 5.77
CA SER A 567 14.39 2.06 6.52
C SER A 567 15.55 2.94 7.04
N PRO A 568 15.29 4.19 7.47
CA PRO A 568 16.28 5.00 8.17
C PRO A 568 16.85 4.35 9.44
N SER A 569 16.15 3.37 10.00
CA SER A 569 16.60 2.54 11.14
C SER A 569 17.35 1.28 10.71
N GLY A 570 17.76 1.16 9.45
CA GLY A 570 18.56 0.05 8.92
C GLY A 570 17.81 -1.26 8.65
N LYS A 571 16.48 -1.29 8.83
CA LYS A 571 15.68 -2.51 8.61
C LYS A 571 15.46 -2.74 7.11
N ILE A 572 15.76 -3.95 6.61
CA ILE A 572 15.52 -4.33 5.21
C ILE A 572 14.02 -4.22 4.91
N LEU A 573 13.67 -3.46 3.88
CA LEU A 573 12.31 -3.32 3.40
C LEU A 573 11.98 -4.48 2.46
N ARG A 574 11.91 -5.72 2.98
CA ARG A 574 11.67 -6.94 2.19
C ARG A 574 10.39 -6.89 1.34
N ARG A 575 9.38 -6.10 1.74
CA ARG A 575 8.20 -5.78 0.93
C ARG A 575 8.58 -5.19 -0.44
N VAL A 576 9.55 -4.28 -0.47
CA VAL A 576 10.03 -3.62 -1.69
C VAL A 576 10.79 -4.62 -2.56
N LEU A 577 11.61 -5.48 -1.96
CA LEU A 577 12.33 -6.54 -2.69
C LEU A 577 11.40 -7.62 -3.24
N LYS A 578 10.41 -8.09 -2.46
CA LYS A 578 9.37 -9.02 -2.94
C LYS A 578 8.55 -8.39 -4.07
N ALA A 579 8.26 -7.09 -3.98
CA ALA A 579 7.61 -6.37 -5.08
C ALA A 579 8.50 -6.27 -6.32
N LYS A 580 9.83 -6.06 -6.17
CA LYS A 580 10.80 -6.08 -7.27
C LYS A 580 10.86 -7.44 -7.95
N VAL A 581 10.99 -8.56 -7.21
CA VAL A 581 10.95 -9.91 -7.82
C VAL A 581 9.62 -10.18 -8.49
N ALA A 582 8.51 -9.79 -7.86
CA ALA A 582 7.20 -9.95 -8.46
C ALA A 582 7.04 -9.14 -9.76
N ALA A 583 7.82 -8.07 -9.93
CA ALA A 583 7.90 -7.27 -11.15
C ALA A 583 8.98 -7.76 -12.15
N GLU A 584 9.89 -8.64 -11.74
CA GLU A 584 10.87 -9.29 -12.62
C GLU A 584 10.19 -10.43 -13.39
N LYS A 585 10.06 -10.29 -14.72
CA LYS A 585 9.72 -11.44 -15.58
C LYS A 585 10.86 -12.46 -15.52
N PRO A 586 10.58 -13.78 -15.58
CA PRO A 586 11.65 -14.78 -15.67
C PRO A 586 12.50 -14.47 -16.91
N THR A 587 13.79 -14.23 -16.71
CA THR A 587 14.78 -14.09 -17.78
C THR A 587 14.98 -15.45 -18.44
N ASP A 588 15.00 -15.42 -19.76
CA ASP A 588 15.02 -16.56 -20.68
C ASP A 588 16.40 -17.23 -20.76
N HIS A 589 17.06 -17.46 -19.62
CA HIS A 589 18.43 -17.98 -19.57
C HIS A 589 18.56 -19.50 -19.35
N ASP A 590 17.45 -20.23 -19.25
CA ASP A 590 17.46 -21.69 -19.08
C ASP A 590 16.85 -22.47 -20.29
N LEU A 591 16.67 -21.83 -21.45
CA LEU A 591 16.21 -22.49 -22.68
C LEU A 591 17.30 -22.84 -23.70
N THR A 592 18.58 -22.69 -23.37
CA THR A 592 19.67 -23.18 -24.24
C THR A 592 20.17 -24.55 -23.80
N GLN A 593 19.29 -25.55 -23.86
CA GLN A 593 19.71 -26.89 -24.26
C GLN A 593 18.94 -27.27 -25.52
N PRO A 594 19.61 -27.67 -26.62
CA PRO A 594 18.91 -28.04 -27.84
C PRO A 594 18.11 -29.32 -27.55
N PHE A 595 16.79 -29.18 -27.42
CA PHE A 595 15.89 -30.32 -27.59
C PHE A 595 16.07 -30.80 -29.03
N SER A 596 16.76 -31.92 -29.14
CA SER A 596 16.76 -32.77 -30.32
C SER A 596 15.30 -33.07 -30.69
N TYR A 597 14.91 -32.64 -31.88
CA TYR A 597 13.69 -33.12 -32.53
C TYR A 597 13.68 -34.65 -32.47
N PRO A 598 12.60 -35.32 -32.04
CA PRO A 598 12.40 -36.70 -32.45
C PRO A 598 12.24 -36.65 -33.96
N SER A 599 13.31 -37.08 -34.62
CA SER A 599 13.37 -37.36 -36.03
C SER A 599 12.20 -38.27 -36.39
N ILE A 600 11.70 -38.06 -37.61
CA ILE A 600 10.78 -38.92 -38.34
C ILE A 600 11.05 -40.40 -38.00
N ALA A 601 10.19 -40.99 -37.17
CA ALA A 601 10.20 -42.41 -36.83
C ALA A 601 8.78 -43.00 -36.88
N VAL A 602 7.98 -42.56 -37.85
CA VAL A 602 6.69 -43.19 -38.22
C VAL A 602 6.74 -43.83 -39.61
N LEU A 603 7.91 -43.86 -40.26
CA LEU A 603 8.10 -44.54 -41.56
C LEU A 603 8.94 -45.83 -41.48
N SER A 604 9.31 -46.29 -40.29
CA SER A 604 10.18 -47.47 -40.11
C SER A 604 9.49 -48.66 -39.42
N LEU A 605 8.16 -48.64 -39.30
CA LEU A 605 7.36 -49.72 -38.70
C LEU A 605 6.37 -50.39 -39.68
N LEU A 606 6.59 -50.22 -40.99
CA LEU A 606 5.82 -50.86 -42.07
C LEU A 606 6.67 -51.73 -43.01
N ALA A 607 7.85 -52.16 -42.56
CA ALA A 607 8.50 -53.33 -43.15
C ALA A 607 8.01 -54.58 -42.41
N MET A 608 6.72 -54.93 -42.61
CA MET A 608 6.23 -56.28 -42.33
C MET A 608 6.06 -57.01 -43.65
N ASP A 609 6.61 -58.22 -43.67
CA ASP A 609 6.62 -59.17 -44.77
C ASP A 609 5.30 -59.25 -45.55
N SER A 610 5.45 -59.40 -46.86
CA SER A 610 4.41 -59.54 -47.87
C SER A 610 3.57 -60.82 -47.79
N HIS A 611 3.48 -61.47 -46.64
CA HIS A 611 2.71 -62.70 -46.46
C HIS A 611 2.07 -62.78 -45.06
N SER A 612 1.06 -61.96 -44.81
CA SER A 612 0.05 -62.34 -43.82
C SER A 612 -1.33 -61.82 -44.21
N SER A 613 -2.27 -62.75 -44.29
CA SER A 613 -3.71 -62.57 -44.53
C SER A 613 -4.39 -61.89 -43.33
N SER A 614 -3.93 -60.69 -42.97
CA SER A 614 -4.54 -59.89 -41.93
C SER A 614 -5.63 -58.99 -42.51
N PHE A 615 -6.73 -58.82 -41.77
CA PHE A 615 -7.86 -57.94 -42.10
C PHE A 615 -7.41 -56.51 -42.48
N LEU A 616 -6.33 -56.02 -41.85
CA LEU A 616 -5.71 -54.73 -42.14
C LEU A 616 -5.02 -54.67 -43.52
N GLY A 617 -4.40 -55.78 -43.96
CA GLY A 617 -3.75 -55.86 -45.28
C GLY A 617 -4.76 -55.83 -46.44
N GLN A 618 -5.90 -56.51 -46.28
CA GLN A 618 -6.98 -56.48 -47.27
C GLN A 618 -7.62 -55.09 -47.38
N THR A 619 -7.83 -54.44 -46.25
CA THR A 619 -8.42 -53.09 -46.15
C THR A 619 -7.56 -52.02 -46.84
N PHE A 620 -6.24 -52.13 -46.75
CA PHE A 620 -5.31 -51.22 -47.44
C PHE A 620 -5.37 -51.38 -48.96
N LEU A 621 -5.53 -52.61 -49.46
CA LEU A 621 -5.69 -52.89 -50.89
C LEU A 621 -7.03 -52.36 -51.44
N ASP A 622 -8.12 -52.49 -50.67
CA ASP A 622 -9.46 -52.01 -51.06
C ASP A 622 -9.49 -50.46 -51.16
N LEU A 623 -8.92 -49.76 -50.17
CA LEU A 623 -8.77 -48.30 -50.16
C LEU A 623 -7.91 -47.77 -51.32
N ARG A 624 -6.83 -48.48 -51.67
CA ARG A 624 -5.95 -48.12 -52.79
C ARG A 624 -6.63 -48.28 -54.15
N ASN A 625 -7.53 -49.26 -54.28
CA ASN A 625 -8.19 -49.58 -55.53
C ASN A 625 -9.52 -48.82 -55.75
N GLY A 626 -9.96 -47.99 -54.78
CA GLY A 626 -11.13 -47.11 -54.92
C GLY A 626 -12.49 -47.80 -54.78
N ASP A 627 -12.54 -49.03 -54.27
CA ASP A 627 -13.78 -49.78 -54.09
C ASP A 627 -14.40 -49.48 -52.71
N LEU A 628 -15.41 -48.60 -52.68
CA LEU A 628 -16.10 -48.13 -51.48
C LEU A 628 -17.38 -48.93 -51.15
N SER A 629 -17.62 -50.04 -51.85
CA SER A 629 -18.85 -50.83 -51.73
C SER A 629 -18.86 -51.85 -50.57
N SER A 630 -17.70 -52.10 -49.93
CA SER A 630 -17.55 -53.11 -48.89
C SER A 630 -17.81 -52.57 -47.47
N SER A 631 -18.38 -53.39 -46.59
CA SER A 631 -18.62 -53.01 -45.18
C SER A 631 -17.33 -52.69 -44.41
N SER A 632 -16.18 -53.22 -44.85
CA SER A 632 -14.86 -52.96 -44.29
C SER A 632 -14.36 -51.54 -44.55
N ALA A 633 -14.65 -50.94 -45.71
CA ALA A 633 -14.25 -49.57 -46.04
C ALA A 633 -14.99 -48.55 -45.16
N TRP A 634 -16.31 -48.70 -44.98
CA TRP A 634 -17.11 -47.86 -44.08
C TRP A 634 -16.74 -48.05 -42.60
N THR A 635 -16.43 -49.29 -42.19
CA THR A 635 -15.96 -49.57 -40.82
C THR A 635 -14.59 -48.92 -40.57
N THR A 636 -13.69 -48.95 -41.55
CA THR A 636 -12.37 -48.33 -41.44
C THR A 636 -12.45 -46.82 -41.46
N ALA A 637 -13.30 -46.23 -42.32
CA ALA A 637 -13.57 -44.80 -42.31
C ALA A 637 -14.18 -44.36 -40.98
N ALA A 638 -15.14 -45.13 -40.43
CA ALA A 638 -15.74 -44.86 -39.12
C ALA A 638 -14.71 -44.96 -37.97
N ILE A 639 -13.83 -45.97 -37.98
CA ILE A 639 -12.74 -46.10 -37.00
C ILE A 639 -11.72 -44.96 -37.16
N ALA A 640 -11.32 -44.62 -38.37
CA ALA A 640 -10.40 -43.51 -38.63
C ALA A 640 -11.00 -42.16 -38.21
N THR A 641 -12.29 -41.93 -38.47
CA THR A 641 -13.02 -40.76 -37.98
C THR A 641 -13.14 -40.78 -36.45
N ALA A 642 -13.42 -41.93 -35.83
CA ALA A 642 -13.48 -42.05 -34.37
C ALA A 642 -12.11 -41.79 -33.71
N ILE A 643 -11.02 -42.29 -34.29
CA ILE A 643 -9.64 -42.03 -33.84
C ILE A 643 -9.30 -40.55 -34.05
N ALA A 644 -9.60 -39.98 -35.22
CA ALA A 644 -9.37 -38.56 -35.50
C ALA A 644 -10.15 -37.67 -34.53
N LEU A 645 -11.42 -37.97 -34.25
CA LEU A 645 -12.23 -37.27 -33.25
C LEU A 645 -11.70 -37.47 -31.83
N SER A 646 -11.18 -38.66 -31.49
CA SER A 646 -10.58 -38.95 -30.19
C SER A 646 -9.25 -38.22 -29.99
N LEU A 647 -8.41 -38.15 -31.03
CA LEU A 647 -7.16 -37.39 -31.03
C LEU A 647 -7.44 -35.89 -31.00
N LEU A 648 -8.39 -35.41 -31.81
CA LEU A 648 -8.86 -34.03 -31.77
C LEU A 648 -9.39 -33.67 -30.37
N ASN A 649 -10.16 -34.56 -29.75
CA ASN A 649 -10.62 -34.37 -28.38
C ASN A 649 -9.47 -34.38 -27.36
N TYR A 650 -8.45 -35.24 -27.53
CA TYR A 650 -7.28 -35.29 -26.66
C TYR A 650 -6.41 -34.02 -26.76
N PHE A 651 -6.24 -33.46 -27.96
CA PHE A 651 -5.48 -32.22 -28.17
C PHE A 651 -6.25 -30.96 -27.78
N LEU A 652 -7.57 -30.94 -27.97
CA LEU A 652 -8.40 -29.76 -27.69
C LEU A 652 -8.99 -29.73 -26.28
N THR A 653 -9.00 -30.86 -25.55
CA THR A 653 -9.47 -30.88 -24.16
C THR A 653 -8.30 -30.60 -23.22
N PRO A 654 -8.34 -29.53 -22.42
CA PRO A 654 -7.26 -29.21 -21.50
C PRO A 654 -7.08 -30.31 -20.45
N ARG A 655 -5.84 -30.56 -20.01
CA ARG A 655 -5.59 -31.37 -18.81
C ARG A 655 -6.04 -30.60 -17.57
N LEU A 656 -6.79 -31.26 -16.71
CA LEU A 656 -7.41 -30.66 -15.52
C LEU A 656 -6.84 -31.34 -14.28
N ASP A 657 -6.35 -30.53 -13.34
CA ASP A 657 -6.02 -30.99 -11.98
C ASP A 657 -7.33 -31.23 -11.22
N PRO A 658 -7.52 -32.36 -10.52
CA PRO A 658 -8.72 -32.64 -9.74
C PRO A 658 -9.06 -31.58 -8.67
N ARG A 659 -8.09 -30.73 -8.29
CA ARG A 659 -8.27 -29.65 -7.31
C ARG A 659 -8.75 -28.33 -7.94
N GLU A 660 -8.85 -28.27 -9.26
CA GLU A 660 -9.38 -27.10 -9.98
C GLU A 660 -10.92 -26.97 -9.82
N PRO A 661 -11.50 -25.80 -10.13
CA PRO A 661 -12.94 -25.62 -10.16
C PRO A 661 -13.69 -26.65 -11.01
N PRO A 662 -14.93 -27.02 -10.64
CA PRO A 662 -15.78 -27.93 -11.40
C PRO A 662 -15.90 -27.55 -12.87
N VAL A 663 -15.80 -28.53 -13.75
CA VAL A 663 -15.88 -28.32 -15.21
C VAL A 663 -17.34 -28.19 -15.63
N VAL A 664 -17.66 -27.10 -16.32
CA VAL A 664 -18.93 -26.96 -17.04
C VAL A 664 -18.66 -27.29 -18.51
N LYS A 665 -19.36 -28.27 -19.06
CA LYS A 665 -19.19 -28.68 -20.46
C LYS A 665 -20.03 -27.81 -21.40
N PRO A 666 -19.54 -27.46 -22.59
CA PRO A 666 -20.32 -26.71 -23.56
C PRO A 666 -21.34 -27.62 -24.27
N THR A 667 -22.45 -27.04 -24.76
CA THR A 667 -23.46 -27.75 -25.56
C THR A 667 -22.88 -28.29 -26.88
N ILE A 668 -21.99 -27.52 -27.51
CA ILE A 668 -21.22 -27.93 -28.68
C ILE A 668 -19.78 -28.19 -28.23
N PRO A 669 -19.23 -29.40 -28.40
CA PRO A 669 -17.85 -29.71 -28.01
C PRO A 669 -16.84 -28.69 -28.57
N TRP A 670 -15.82 -28.38 -27.76
CA TRP A 670 -14.65 -27.52 -28.05
C TRP A 670 -14.93 -26.02 -28.30
N ILE A 671 -16.02 -25.66 -28.97
CA ILE A 671 -16.29 -24.28 -29.40
C ILE A 671 -17.53 -23.65 -28.75
N GLY A 672 -18.37 -24.43 -28.07
CA GLY A 672 -19.65 -23.92 -27.57
C GLY A 672 -19.54 -22.78 -26.55
N HIS A 673 -18.50 -22.77 -25.69
CA HIS A 673 -18.24 -21.64 -24.79
C HIS A 673 -17.80 -20.39 -25.55
N ILE A 674 -16.97 -20.53 -26.59
CA ILE A 674 -16.55 -19.41 -27.45
C ILE A 674 -17.75 -18.81 -28.17
N LEU A 675 -18.59 -19.65 -28.79
CA LEU A 675 -19.83 -19.21 -29.43
C LEU A 675 -20.79 -18.56 -28.42
N GLY A 676 -20.86 -19.09 -27.20
CA GLY A 676 -21.61 -18.52 -26.10
C GLY A 676 -21.15 -17.11 -25.74
N ILE A 677 -19.84 -16.90 -25.54
CA ILE A 677 -19.24 -15.59 -25.24
C ILE A 677 -19.46 -14.62 -26.41
N ILE A 678 -19.28 -15.06 -27.66
CA ILE A 678 -19.50 -14.19 -28.83
C ILE A 678 -20.97 -13.77 -28.96
N ARG A 679 -21.90 -14.70 -28.75
CA ARG A 679 -23.34 -14.46 -28.92
C ARG A 679 -23.96 -13.67 -27.76
N HIS A 680 -23.59 -14.01 -26.53
CA HIS A 680 -24.20 -13.48 -25.31
C HIS A 680 -23.32 -12.48 -24.57
N GLN A 681 -22.08 -12.26 -25.03
CA GLN A 681 -21.20 -11.21 -24.56
C GLN A 681 -21.01 -11.27 -23.02
N ALA A 682 -21.15 -10.15 -22.32
CA ALA A 682 -20.99 -10.09 -20.86
C ALA A 682 -22.07 -10.87 -20.08
N ASP A 683 -23.22 -11.17 -20.70
CA ASP A 683 -24.31 -11.91 -20.06
C ASP A 683 -24.04 -13.42 -19.96
N TYR A 684 -23.05 -13.92 -20.70
CA TYR A 684 -22.78 -15.36 -20.76
C TYR A 684 -22.44 -15.97 -19.39
N GLY A 685 -21.75 -15.21 -18.53
CA GLY A 685 -21.47 -15.63 -17.15
C GLY A 685 -22.74 -15.87 -16.32
N ARG A 686 -23.76 -15.02 -16.49
CA ARG A 686 -25.07 -15.17 -15.82
C ARG A 686 -25.83 -16.37 -16.35
N LEU A 687 -25.79 -16.63 -17.66
CA LEU A 687 -26.40 -17.83 -18.24
C LEU A 687 -25.77 -19.12 -17.72
N ILE A 688 -24.44 -19.15 -17.55
CA ILE A 688 -23.75 -20.31 -16.97
C ILE A 688 -24.10 -20.49 -15.50
N HIS A 689 -24.09 -19.42 -14.71
CA HIS A 689 -24.47 -19.44 -13.29
C HIS A 689 -25.89 -19.95 -13.09
N ASN A 690 -26.87 -19.41 -13.82
CA ASN A 690 -28.26 -19.82 -13.73
C ASN A 690 -28.49 -21.29 -14.10
N ALA A 691 -27.71 -21.82 -15.05
CA ALA A 691 -27.76 -23.23 -15.42
C ALA A 691 -27.05 -24.14 -14.40
N ASN A 692 -26.17 -23.58 -13.55
CA ASN A 692 -25.35 -24.32 -12.59
C ASN A 692 -25.29 -23.59 -11.23
N PRO A 693 -26.43 -23.37 -10.54
CA PRO A 693 -26.50 -22.47 -9.38
C PRO A 693 -25.68 -22.93 -8.16
N ASN A 694 -25.31 -24.22 -8.12
CA ASN A 694 -24.50 -24.80 -7.04
C ASN A 694 -22.99 -24.58 -7.24
N HIS A 695 -22.55 -24.10 -8.41
CA HIS A 695 -21.14 -23.86 -8.69
C HIS A 695 -20.78 -22.42 -8.33
N GLN A 696 -19.89 -22.25 -7.37
CA GLN A 696 -19.40 -20.93 -6.93
C GLN A 696 -18.32 -20.37 -7.87
N ILE A 697 -17.64 -21.28 -8.56
CA ILE A 697 -16.62 -21.04 -9.59
C ILE A 697 -16.62 -22.25 -10.52
N ALA A 698 -16.36 -22.03 -11.80
CA ALA A 698 -16.35 -23.07 -12.82
C ALA A 698 -15.15 -22.99 -13.74
N THR A 699 -14.71 -24.15 -14.26
CA THR A 699 -13.73 -24.26 -15.34
C THR A 699 -14.47 -24.45 -16.67
N LEU A 700 -14.23 -23.54 -17.61
CA LEU A 700 -14.77 -23.58 -18.97
C LEU A 700 -13.68 -24.07 -19.93
N PRO A 701 -13.83 -25.25 -20.56
CA PRO A 701 -12.90 -25.71 -21.58
C PRO A 701 -12.91 -24.79 -22.81
N MET A 702 -11.73 -24.36 -23.26
CA MET A 702 -11.55 -23.48 -24.41
C MET A 702 -10.67 -24.16 -25.47
N LEU A 703 -10.69 -23.67 -26.71
CA LEU A 703 -9.72 -24.10 -27.70
C LEU A 703 -8.30 -23.77 -27.20
N ASN A 704 -7.46 -24.80 -27.09
CA ASN A 704 -6.07 -24.67 -26.63
C ASN A 704 -5.92 -24.11 -25.20
N GLY A 705 -6.85 -24.43 -24.29
CA GLY A 705 -6.75 -24.02 -22.89
C GLY A 705 -8.04 -24.13 -22.09
N LYS A 706 -8.13 -23.33 -21.02
CA LYS A 706 -9.31 -23.24 -20.16
C LYS A 706 -9.47 -21.81 -19.65
N LEU A 707 -10.67 -21.49 -19.19
CA LEU A 707 -11.04 -20.20 -18.63
C LEU A 707 -11.80 -20.44 -17.32
N TYR A 708 -11.43 -19.77 -16.23
CA TYR A 708 -12.22 -19.82 -14.99
C TYR A 708 -13.34 -18.77 -15.03
N ALA A 709 -14.54 -19.11 -14.58
CA ALA A 709 -15.65 -18.17 -14.40
C ALA A 709 -16.08 -18.19 -12.93
N VAL A 710 -16.07 -17.02 -12.28
CA VAL A 710 -16.35 -16.90 -10.84
C VAL A 710 -17.74 -16.32 -10.63
N PHE A 711 -18.54 -16.94 -9.78
CA PHE A 711 -19.94 -16.54 -9.56
C PHE A 711 -20.19 -16.07 -8.13
N ASP A 712 -19.44 -16.58 -7.14
CA ASP A 712 -19.58 -16.16 -5.75
C ASP A 712 -19.10 -14.70 -5.52
N PRO A 713 -19.95 -13.81 -4.95
CA PRO A 713 -19.60 -12.42 -4.65
C PRO A 713 -18.34 -12.22 -3.79
N SER A 714 -18.16 -13.04 -2.77
CA SER A 714 -17.03 -12.90 -1.83
C SER A 714 -15.72 -13.30 -2.51
N LEU A 715 -15.75 -14.38 -3.29
CA LEU A 715 -14.65 -14.86 -4.11
C LEU A 715 -14.31 -13.88 -5.23
N LEU A 716 -15.32 -13.32 -5.91
CA LEU A 716 -15.17 -12.23 -6.88
C LEU A 716 -14.37 -11.07 -6.27
N GLN A 717 -14.80 -10.53 -5.13
CA GLN A 717 -14.10 -9.43 -4.44
C GLN A 717 -12.68 -9.80 -4.00
N SER A 718 -12.50 -11.02 -3.49
CA SER A 718 -11.18 -11.52 -3.08
C SER A 718 -10.21 -11.56 -4.26
N LEU A 719 -10.65 -12.15 -5.38
CA LEU A 719 -9.86 -12.29 -6.59
C LEU A 719 -9.58 -10.96 -7.28
N LEU A 720 -10.54 -10.03 -7.26
CA LEU A 720 -10.33 -8.68 -7.75
C LEU A 720 -9.18 -7.97 -6.98
N ARG A 721 -9.02 -8.24 -5.69
CA ARG A 721 -7.98 -7.64 -4.82
C ARG A 721 -6.68 -8.44 -4.80
N ASN A 722 -6.66 -9.62 -5.42
CA ASN A 722 -5.52 -10.52 -5.42
C ASN A 722 -4.51 -10.10 -6.48
N LYS A 723 -3.26 -9.83 -6.07
CA LYS A 723 -2.18 -9.40 -6.99
C LYS A 723 -1.79 -10.48 -8.01
N THR A 724 -2.06 -11.73 -7.69
CA THR A 724 -1.76 -12.88 -8.56
C THR A 724 -2.83 -13.08 -9.64
N ALA A 725 -4.04 -12.54 -9.46
CA ALA A 725 -5.03 -12.44 -10.53
C ALA A 725 -4.93 -11.04 -11.14
N SER A 726 -4.09 -10.88 -12.18
CA SER A 726 -3.71 -9.56 -12.71
C SER A 726 -4.42 -9.21 -14.03
N PHE A 727 -4.71 -7.92 -14.22
CA PHE A 727 -5.20 -7.38 -15.50
C PHE A 727 -4.05 -6.97 -16.44
N GLU A 728 -2.86 -6.73 -15.90
CA GLU A 728 -1.71 -6.18 -16.62
C GLU A 728 -1.36 -6.94 -17.91
N PRO A 729 -1.34 -8.29 -17.95
CA PRO A 729 -1.06 -9.01 -19.19
C PRO A 729 -2.02 -8.64 -20.32
N PHE A 730 -3.31 -8.45 -20.01
CA PHE A 730 -4.30 -8.02 -20.98
C PHE A 730 -4.07 -6.56 -21.41
N ALA A 731 -3.78 -5.66 -20.48
CA ALA A 731 -3.52 -4.26 -20.82
C ALA A 731 -2.35 -4.11 -21.80
N ILE A 732 -1.26 -4.86 -21.58
CA ILE A 732 -0.07 -4.85 -22.44
C ILE A 732 -0.35 -5.54 -23.78
N ASP A 733 -0.97 -6.72 -23.78
CA ASP A 733 -1.25 -7.49 -25.00
C ASP A 733 -2.23 -6.73 -25.94
N TYR A 734 -3.16 -5.96 -25.38
CA TYR A 734 -4.15 -5.19 -26.14
C TYR A 734 -3.58 -3.90 -26.74
N ALA A 735 -2.62 -3.25 -26.07
CA ALA A 735 -2.15 -1.91 -26.42
C ALA A 735 -1.57 -1.83 -27.83
N LYS A 736 -0.75 -2.81 -28.25
CA LYS A 736 -0.03 -2.77 -29.53
C LYS A 736 -0.95 -2.64 -30.74
N LYS A 737 -1.93 -3.55 -30.87
CA LYS A 737 -2.83 -3.58 -32.03
C LYS A 737 -3.90 -2.50 -31.96
N THR A 738 -4.43 -2.24 -30.76
CA THR A 738 -5.52 -1.28 -30.57
C THR A 738 -5.07 0.14 -30.89
N PHE A 739 -3.87 0.53 -30.44
CA PHE A 739 -3.32 1.88 -30.61
C PHE A 739 -2.37 2.04 -31.80
N ASP A 740 -2.22 1.01 -32.63
CA ASP A 740 -1.36 1.04 -33.82
C ASP A 740 0.11 1.36 -33.51
N LEU A 741 0.62 0.84 -32.39
CA LEU A 741 1.99 1.09 -31.99
C LEU A 741 2.97 0.30 -32.87
N THR A 742 4.01 0.96 -33.35
CA THR A 742 5.14 0.29 -33.98
C THR A 742 5.81 -0.66 -33.00
N GLN A 743 6.63 -1.59 -33.50
CA GLN A 743 7.37 -2.49 -32.62
C GLN A 743 8.30 -1.72 -31.66
N GLU A 744 8.89 -0.61 -32.12
CA GLU A 744 9.75 0.25 -31.30
C GLU A 744 8.95 0.98 -30.22
N GLU A 745 7.85 1.64 -30.58
CA GLU A 745 6.94 2.32 -29.64
C GLU A 745 6.42 1.35 -28.58
N PHE A 746 6.04 0.13 -28.98
CA PHE A 746 5.55 -0.90 -28.06
C PHE A 746 6.62 -1.39 -27.09
N LEU A 747 7.90 -1.48 -27.52
CA LEU A 747 8.99 -1.86 -26.63
C LEU A 747 9.26 -0.81 -25.55
N LYS A 748 9.11 0.48 -25.88
CA LYS A 748 9.19 1.57 -24.88
C LYS A 748 8.09 1.44 -23.82
N VAL A 749 6.84 1.21 -24.25
CA VAL A 749 5.69 1.00 -23.34
C VAL A 749 5.85 -0.27 -22.49
N LYS A 750 6.47 -1.32 -23.04
CA LYS A 750 6.72 -2.60 -22.37
C LYS A 750 7.99 -2.60 -21.49
N ALA A 751 8.75 -1.50 -21.46
CA ALA A 751 9.99 -1.46 -20.68
C ALA A 751 9.72 -1.65 -19.18
N PRO A 752 10.65 -2.30 -18.44
CA PRO A 752 10.44 -2.59 -17.01
C PRO A 752 10.14 -1.32 -16.21
N GLY A 753 9.07 -1.36 -15.40
CA GLY A 753 8.65 -0.24 -14.55
C GLY A 753 7.76 0.82 -15.22
N VAL A 754 7.65 0.87 -16.55
CA VAL A 754 6.83 1.89 -17.24
C VAL A 754 5.35 1.76 -16.90
N TYR A 755 4.81 0.53 -16.90
CA TYR A 755 3.41 0.28 -16.54
C TYR A 755 3.11 0.63 -15.08
N ASP A 756 4.04 0.33 -14.17
CA ASP A 756 3.91 0.65 -12.75
C ASP A 756 3.95 2.17 -12.52
N GLU A 757 4.93 2.86 -13.08
CA GLU A 757 5.04 4.33 -13.01
C GLU A 757 3.81 5.01 -13.63
N PHE A 758 3.32 4.50 -14.76
CA PHE A 758 2.12 5.01 -15.42
C PHE A 758 0.87 4.78 -14.55
N THR A 759 0.75 3.62 -13.92
CA THR A 759 -0.36 3.31 -13.01
C THR A 759 -0.30 4.15 -11.74
N ASP A 760 0.90 4.37 -11.19
CA ASP A 760 1.13 5.27 -10.05
C ASP A 760 0.79 6.72 -10.41
N ALA A 761 1.13 7.17 -11.63
CA ALA A 761 0.76 8.48 -12.13
C ALA A 761 -0.76 8.66 -12.24
N ILE A 762 -1.50 7.62 -12.67
CA ILE A 762 -2.97 7.60 -12.63
C ILE A 762 -3.43 7.76 -11.18
N HIS A 763 -2.91 6.96 -10.24
CA HIS A 763 -3.33 7.01 -8.84
C HIS A 763 -3.06 8.36 -8.17
N ALA A 764 -1.89 8.96 -8.43
CA ALA A 764 -1.53 10.29 -7.94
C ALA A 764 -2.51 11.37 -8.45
N SER A 765 -3.05 11.20 -9.65
CA SER A 765 -3.98 12.15 -10.27
C SER A 765 -5.38 12.16 -9.67
N PHE A 766 -5.74 11.10 -8.92
CA PHE A 766 -7.01 10.97 -8.22
C PHE A 766 -6.90 11.30 -6.72
N GLN A 767 -5.83 11.99 -6.29
CA GLN A 767 -5.77 12.63 -4.99
C GLN A 767 -6.84 13.72 -4.87
N THR A 768 -7.33 13.96 -3.64
CA THR A 768 -8.49 14.80 -3.35
C THR A 768 -8.48 16.15 -4.06
N VAL A 769 -7.37 16.91 -4.00
CA VAL A 769 -7.28 18.25 -4.60
C VAL A 769 -7.42 18.22 -6.13
N SER A 770 -6.64 17.37 -6.80
CA SER A 770 -6.65 17.23 -8.26
C SER A 770 -8.00 16.75 -8.77
N LEU A 771 -8.63 15.82 -8.05
CA LEU A 771 -9.95 15.30 -8.35
C LEU A 771 -11.03 16.40 -8.23
N HIS A 772 -10.99 17.19 -7.16
CA HIS A 772 -11.96 18.27 -6.94
C HIS A 772 -11.88 19.35 -8.03
N GLN A 773 -10.66 19.75 -8.43
CA GLN A 773 -10.47 20.72 -9.51
C GLN A 773 -11.06 20.22 -10.84
N MET A 774 -10.81 18.96 -11.18
CA MET A 774 -11.35 18.34 -12.39
C MET A 774 -12.88 18.27 -12.36
N ASN A 775 -13.48 17.90 -11.21
CA ASN A 775 -14.94 17.88 -11.03
C ASN A 775 -15.57 19.27 -11.16
N VAL A 776 -14.95 20.30 -10.58
CA VAL A 776 -15.42 21.69 -10.68
C VAL A 776 -15.36 22.17 -12.13
N HIS A 777 -14.27 21.88 -12.86
CA HIS A 777 -14.16 22.21 -14.29
C HIS A 777 -15.23 21.52 -15.13
N PHE A 778 -15.46 20.23 -14.92
CA PHE A 778 -16.53 19.49 -15.60
C PHE A 778 -17.90 20.13 -15.31
N LEU A 779 -18.23 20.35 -14.03
CA LEU A 779 -19.54 20.86 -13.64
C LEU A 779 -19.73 22.33 -14.05
N ALA A 780 -18.66 23.12 -14.18
CA ALA A 780 -18.72 24.45 -14.78
C ALA A 780 -19.11 24.40 -16.26
N CYS A 781 -18.64 23.39 -17.01
CA CYS A 781 -19.08 23.17 -18.40
C CYS A 781 -20.56 22.77 -18.47
N ILE A 782 -21.04 21.96 -17.51
CA ILE A 782 -22.46 21.65 -17.37
C ILE A 782 -23.27 22.92 -17.03
N SER A 783 -22.81 23.77 -16.11
CA SER A 783 -23.44 25.07 -15.82
C SER A 783 -23.53 25.94 -17.07
N ALA A 784 -22.48 26.00 -17.89
CA ALA A 784 -22.49 26.78 -19.13
C ALA A 784 -23.57 26.30 -20.12
N LYS A 785 -23.98 25.02 -20.05
CA LYS A 785 -25.11 24.48 -20.80
C LYS A 785 -26.46 24.81 -20.17
N LEU A 786 -26.58 24.73 -18.84
CA LEU A 786 -27.85 24.87 -18.11
C LEU A 786 -28.23 26.33 -17.81
N ASP A 787 -27.27 27.22 -17.57
CA ASP A 787 -27.53 28.63 -17.22
C ASP A 787 -28.36 29.34 -18.32
N PRO A 788 -28.01 29.24 -19.64
CA PRO A 788 -28.79 29.86 -20.71
C PRO A 788 -30.22 29.33 -20.84
N MET A 789 -30.45 28.06 -20.47
CA MET A 789 -31.78 27.45 -20.45
C MET A 789 -32.68 28.10 -19.39
N SER A 790 -32.11 28.51 -18.26
CA SER A 790 -32.87 29.10 -17.16
C SER A 790 -33.18 30.59 -17.35
N ASN A 791 -32.29 31.33 -18.03
CA ASN A 791 -32.41 32.79 -18.21
C ASN A 791 -33.06 33.20 -19.55
N GLY A 792 -33.51 32.23 -20.36
CA GLY A 792 -34.19 32.47 -21.63
C GLY A 792 -33.29 32.95 -22.77
N THR A 793 -31.96 32.95 -22.59
CA THR A 793 -30.98 33.35 -23.63
C THR A 793 -30.47 32.18 -24.47
N MET A 794 -30.99 30.98 -24.20
CA MET A 794 -30.57 29.74 -24.84
C MET A 794 -30.60 29.84 -26.37
N ARG A 795 -29.50 29.37 -26.98
CA ARG A 795 -29.42 29.07 -28.41
C ARG A 795 -29.19 27.57 -28.54
N ALA A 796 -29.76 26.96 -29.58
CA ALA A 796 -29.38 25.60 -29.95
C ALA A 796 -27.88 25.61 -30.24
N HIS A 797 -27.10 24.79 -29.55
CA HIS A 797 -25.66 24.74 -29.73
C HIS A 797 -25.37 24.06 -31.08
N ALA A 798 -24.56 24.70 -31.91
CA ALA A 798 -24.11 24.13 -33.19
C ALA A 798 -23.48 22.73 -32.99
N ASP A 799 -22.84 22.55 -31.83
CA ASP A 799 -22.05 21.39 -31.43
C ASP A 799 -22.87 20.12 -31.14
N THR A 800 -24.20 20.23 -31.04
CA THR A 800 -25.09 19.07 -30.81
C THR A 800 -25.60 18.44 -32.11
N HIS A 801 -25.07 18.85 -33.26
CA HIS A 801 -25.36 18.24 -34.57
C HIS A 801 -26.86 18.26 -34.95
N GLY A 802 -27.58 19.30 -34.54
CA GLY A 802 -29.01 19.46 -34.82
C GLY A 802 -29.95 18.57 -34.01
N LYS A 803 -29.42 17.83 -33.01
CA LYS A 803 -30.19 16.96 -32.10
C LYS A 803 -30.99 17.73 -31.05
N GLU A 804 -30.75 19.03 -30.93
CA GLU A 804 -31.53 19.93 -30.08
C GLU A 804 -32.10 21.11 -30.87
N LYS A 805 -33.34 21.49 -30.56
CA LYS A 805 -34.02 22.64 -31.14
C LYS A 805 -34.61 23.49 -30.03
N VAL A 806 -34.49 24.81 -30.14
CA VAL A 806 -35.18 25.72 -29.23
C VAL A 806 -36.51 26.10 -29.87
N THR A 807 -37.61 25.67 -29.27
CA THR A 807 -38.97 26.01 -29.71
C THR A 807 -39.71 26.67 -28.55
N ASN A 808 -40.25 27.87 -28.75
CA ASN A 808 -40.95 28.64 -27.71
C ASN A 808 -40.16 28.82 -26.39
N GLY A 809 -38.84 29.01 -26.49
CA GLY A 809 -37.95 29.17 -25.32
C GLY A 809 -37.65 27.88 -24.55
N GLN A 810 -38.06 26.71 -25.07
CA GLN A 810 -37.82 25.40 -24.45
C GLN A 810 -36.88 24.56 -25.30
N LEU A 811 -36.08 23.70 -24.65
CA LEU A 811 -35.14 22.82 -25.32
C LEU A 811 -35.85 21.53 -25.69
N GLN A 812 -36.00 21.28 -27.00
CA GLN A 812 -36.46 20.01 -27.52
C GLN A 812 -35.25 19.17 -27.93
N VAL A 813 -35.12 18.00 -27.34
CA VAL A 813 -34.09 17.01 -27.60
C VAL A 813 -34.72 15.83 -28.33
N GLU A 814 -34.24 15.51 -29.52
CA GLU A 814 -34.81 14.43 -30.34
C GLU A 814 -34.39 13.03 -29.84
N ASN A 815 -33.16 12.90 -29.34
CA ASN A 815 -32.64 11.68 -28.74
C ASN A 815 -31.93 12.02 -27.42
N LEU A 816 -32.56 11.67 -26.30
CA LEU A 816 -32.07 12.04 -24.97
C LEU A 816 -30.72 11.36 -24.64
N TYR A 817 -30.51 10.11 -25.07
CA TYR A 817 -29.26 9.41 -24.79
C TYR A 817 -28.06 10.06 -25.50
N LEU A 818 -28.20 10.35 -26.79
CA LEU A 818 -27.15 11.01 -27.56
C LEU A 818 -26.90 12.45 -27.08
N TRP A 819 -27.93 13.13 -26.58
CA TRP A 819 -27.74 14.43 -25.94
C TRP A 819 -26.94 14.33 -24.64
N CYS A 820 -27.28 13.39 -23.74
CA CYS A 820 -26.48 13.14 -22.54
C CYS A 820 -25.04 12.79 -22.89
N ARG A 821 -24.86 11.95 -23.91
CA ARG A 821 -23.55 11.56 -24.46
C ARG A 821 -22.73 12.78 -24.86
N ASP A 822 -23.28 13.61 -25.75
CA ASP A 822 -22.55 14.73 -26.34
C ASP A 822 -22.23 15.80 -25.27
N VAL A 823 -23.20 16.14 -24.42
CA VAL A 823 -23.02 17.14 -23.35
C VAL A 823 -21.96 16.69 -22.34
N MET A 824 -22.05 15.45 -21.85
CA MET A 824 -21.09 14.96 -20.86
C MET A 824 -19.71 14.71 -21.49
N SER A 825 -19.64 14.20 -22.73
CA SER A 825 -18.35 13.98 -23.40
C SER A 825 -17.60 15.28 -23.63
N LEU A 826 -18.25 16.35 -24.10
CA LEU A 826 -17.61 17.66 -24.26
C LEU A 826 -17.17 18.27 -22.92
N ALA A 827 -18.00 18.15 -21.87
CA ALA A 827 -17.61 18.59 -20.53
C ALA A 827 -16.40 17.80 -20.00
N THR A 828 -16.32 16.49 -20.29
CA THR A 828 -15.21 15.63 -19.89
C THR A 828 -13.93 15.98 -20.63
N THR A 829 -13.96 16.14 -21.96
CA THR A 829 -12.76 16.50 -22.74
C THR A 829 -12.23 17.87 -22.33
N LYS A 830 -13.11 18.84 -22.11
CA LYS A 830 -12.75 20.16 -21.59
C LYS A 830 -12.13 20.09 -20.20
N ALA A 831 -12.68 19.27 -19.29
CA ALA A 831 -12.10 19.05 -17.97
C ALA A 831 -10.74 18.36 -18.02
N LEU A 832 -10.50 17.48 -19.01
CA LEU A 832 -9.23 16.78 -19.19
C LEU A 832 -8.14 17.67 -19.80
N TYR A 833 -8.46 18.33 -20.92
CA TYR A 833 -7.49 19.04 -21.78
C TYR A 833 -7.47 20.57 -21.58
N GLY A 834 -8.35 21.13 -20.74
CA GLY A 834 -8.29 22.54 -20.40
C GLY A 834 -8.67 23.49 -21.54
N ASP A 835 -8.00 24.63 -21.63
CA ASP A 835 -8.27 25.71 -22.57
C ASP A 835 -7.88 25.41 -24.00
N THR A 836 -6.94 24.49 -24.16
CA THR A 836 -6.49 23.97 -25.45
C THR A 836 -7.22 22.70 -25.90
N ASP A 837 -8.39 22.37 -25.30
CA ASP A 837 -9.16 21.17 -25.64
C ASP A 837 -9.40 20.99 -27.15
N PRO A 838 -8.88 19.90 -27.76
CA PRO A 838 -9.03 19.68 -29.20
C PRO A 838 -10.47 19.37 -29.62
N PHE A 839 -11.33 18.89 -28.71
CA PHE A 839 -12.70 18.48 -29.03
C PHE A 839 -13.68 19.66 -29.08
N GLY A 840 -13.49 20.68 -28.24
CA GLY A 840 -14.37 21.84 -28.20
C GLY A 840 -14.48 22.61 -29.52
N SER A 841 -13.41 22.61 -30.35
CA SER A 841 -13.42 23.27 -31.67
C SER A 841 -14.01 22.41 -32.79
N LYS A 842 -14.14 21.09 -32.57
CA LYS A 842 -14.63 20.11 -33.54
C LYS A 842 -15.49 19.05 -32.84
N PRO A 843 -16.73 19.37 -32.47
CA PRO A 843 -17.63 18.47 -31.74
C PRO A 843 -17.90 17.15 -32.47
N ASP A 844 -17.81 17.11 -33.80
CA ASP A 844 -17.96 15.90 -34.62
C ASP A 844 -17.00 14.77 -34.21
N LEU A 845 -15.88 15.10 -33.56
CA LEU A 845 -14.95 14.13 -33.01
C LEU A 845 -15.55 13.25 -31.91
N ILE A 846 -16.66 13.66 -31.28
CA ILE A 846 -17.37 12.83 -30.31
C ILE A 846 -17.96 11.57 -30.99
N GLU A 847 -18.42 11.67 -32.24
CA GLU A 847 -18.89 10.48 -32.97
C GLU A 847 -17.72 9.54 -33.29
N ASP A 848 -16.57 10.07 -33.70
CA ASP A 848 -15.37 9.26 -33.93
C ASP A 848 -14.86 8.62 -32.63
N MET A 849 -14.89 9.38 -31.52
CA MET A 849 -14.52 8.93 -30.18
C MET A 849 -15.33 7.70 -29.76
N TRP A 850 -16.65 7.75 -29.89
CA TRP A 850 -17.55 6.64 -29.55
C TRP A 850 -17.49 5.50 -30.58
N CYS A 851 -17.30 5.79 -31.87
CA CYS A 851 -17.07 4.77 -32.91
C CYS A 851 -15.79 3.95 -32.63
N PHE A 852 -14.72 4.64 -32.22
CA PHE A 852 -13.46 3.99 -31.84
C PHE A 852 -13.65 3.12 -30.59
N GLU A 853 -14.32 3.65 -29.55
CA GLU A 853 -14.59 2.94 -28.30
C GLU A 853 -15.29 1.60 -28.50
N GLU A 854 -16.40 1.58 -29.25
CA GLU A 854 -17.17 0.35 -29.51
C GLU A 854 -16.35 -0.73 -30.22
N SER A 855 -15.33 -0.28 -30.95
CA SER A 855 -14.52 -1.11 -31.82
C SER A 855 -13.28 -1.66 -31.12
N VAL A 856 -12.91 -1.16 -29.94
CA VAL A 856 -11.69 -1.51 -29.19
C VAL A 856 -11.45 -3.02 -29.07
N PRO A 857 -12.42 -3.85 -28.63
CA PRO A 857 -12.18 -5.29 -28.49
C PRO A 857 -11.97 -5.99 -29.83
N TYR A 858 -12.53 -5.45 -30.91
CA TYR A 858 -12.50 -6.07 -32.23
C TYR A 858 -11.17 -5.82 -32.96
N PHE A 859 -10.44 -4.75 -32.62
CA PHE A 859 -9.10 -4.49 -33.17
C PHE A 859 -8.11 -5.64 -32.89
N LEU A 860 -8.27 -6.35 -31.77
CA LEU A 860 -7.42 -7.50 -31.43
C LEU A 860 -7.69 -8.71 -32.33
N LEU A 861 -8.97 -8.95 -32.63
CA LEU A 861 -9.48 -10.09 -33.40
C LEU A 861 -9.29 -9.90 -34.91
N SER A 862 -9.25 -8.66 -35.38
CA SER A 862 -9.07 -8.35 -36.78
C SER A 862 -7.62 -8.54 -37.22
N LEU A 863 -7.42 -9.24 -38.35
CA LEU A 863 -6.11 -9.36 -39.01
C LEU A 863 -5.77 -8.10 -39.83
N TYR A 864 -6.78 -7.46 -40.43
CA TYR A 864 -6.64 -6.26 -41.26
C TYR A 864 -7.76 -5.24 -40.96
N PRO A 865 -7.65 -4.45 -39.88
CA PRO A 865 -8.72 -3.53 -39.44
C PRO A 865 -9.15 -2.51 -40.50
N SER A 866 -8.24 -2.08 -41.37
CA SER A 866 -8.52 -1.17 -42.48
C SER A 866 -9.53 -1.72 -43.50
N ILE A 867 -9.68 -3.05 -43.59
CA ILE A 867 -10.60 -3.73 -44.51
C ILE A 867 -11.85 -4.21 -43.77
N THR A 868 -11.68 -4.82 -42.59
CA THR A 868 -12.79 -5.47 -41.87
C THR A 868 -13.61 -4.49 -41.02
N MET A 869 -13.04 -3.34 -40.64
CA MET A 869 -13.69 -2.30 -39.83
C MET A 869 -13.28 -0.88 -40.26
N PRO A 870 -13.51 -0.51 -41.54
CA PRO A 870 -12.97 0.73 -42.13
C PRO A 870 -13.42 2.00 -41.41
N LYS A 871 -14.65 2.02 -40.86
CA LYS A 871 -15.17 3.16 -40.09
C LYS A 871 -14.41 3.37 -38.78
N ALA A 872 -14.22 2.29 -38.02
CA ALA A 872 -13.49 2.31 -36.75
C ALA A 872 -12.00 2.64 -36.96
N TYR A 873 -11.41 2.08 -38.02
CA TYR A 873 -10.04 2.36 -38.40
C TYR A 873 -9.84 3.85 -38.73
N LYS A 874 -10.76 4.44 -39.50
CA LYS A 874 -10.76 5.87 -39.81
C LYS A 874 -10.94 6.73 -38.55
N ALA A 875 -11.92 6.40 -37.71
CA ALA A 875 -12.17 7.12 -36.46
C ALA A 875 -10.93 7.13 -35.55
N ARG A 876 -10.28 5.97 -35.35
CA ARG A 876 -9.00 5.88 -34.62
C ARG A 876 -7.94 6.80 -35.23
N SER A 877 -7.75 6.75 -36.55
CA SER A 877 -6.76 7.57 -37.25
C SER A 877 -7.02 9.07 -37.05
N THR A 878 -8.27 9.51 -37.22
CA THR A 878 -8.66 10.91 -37.07
C THR A 878 -8.42 11.42 -35.64
N LEU A 879 -8.76 10.61 -34.63
CA LEU A 879 -8.48 10.95 -33.23
C LEU A 879 -6.98 11.00 -32.95
N GLN A 880 -6.22 10.02 -33.45
CA GLN A 880 -4.76 10.00 -33.29
C GLN A 880 -4.11 11.23 -33.93
N ASP A 881 -4.49 11.63 -35.15
CA ASP A 881 -3.93 12.81 -35.81
C ASP A 881 -4.06 14.08 -34.96
N ILE A 882 -5.20 14.24 -34.30
CA ILE A 882 -5.51 15.42 -33.49
C ILE A 882 -4.80 15.36 -32.14
N ILE A 883 -4.87 14.22 -31.45
CA ILE A 883 -4.27 14.04 -30.12
C ILE A 883 -2.74 14.02 -30.21
N CYS A 884 -2.15 13.38 -31.22
CA CYS A 884 -0.71 13.40 -31.48
C CYS A 884 -0.20 14.82 -31.73
N LYS A 885 -0.96 15.62 -32.50
CA LYS A 885 -0.61 17.02 -32.72
C LYS A 885 -0.63 17.79 -31.41
N TRP A 886 -1.69 17.62 -30.61
CA TRP A 886 -1.85 18.31 -29.33
C TRP A 886 -0.70 18.02 -28.36
N TYR A 887 -0.30 16.76 -28.19
CA TYR A 887 0.84 16.39 -27.35
C TYR A 887 2.19 16.81 -27.95
N SER A 888 2.32 16.87 -29.29
CA SER A 888 3.56 17.33 -29.94
C SER A 888 3.79 18.84 -29.82
N GLU A 889 2.73 19.62 -29.57
CA GLU A 889 2.80 21.04 -29.26
C GLU A 889 3.03 21.30 -27.75
N ASP A 890 3.24 20.23 -26.96
CA ASP A 890 3.49 20.26 -25.52
C ASP A 890 2.41 21.01 -24.71
N HIS A 891 1.15 20.97 -25.15
CA HIS A 891 0.02 21.55 -24.42
C HIS A 891 -0.17 20.90 -23.04
N ASP A 892 0.18 19.61 -22.89
CA ASP A 892 0.22 18.93 -21.58
C ASP A 892 1.19 19.57 -20.58
N VAL A 893 2.19 20.30 -21.05
CA VAL A 893 3.18 20.98 -20.20
C VAL A 893 2.89 22.47 -20.08
N THR A 894 2.44 23.10 -21.18
CA THR A 894 2.36 24.56 -21.30
C THR A 894 1.02 25.16 -20.88
N ASP A 895 -0.08 24.42 -20.98
CA ASP A 895 -1.41 24.89 -20.58
C ASP A 895 -1.69 24.56 -19.10
N PRO A 896 -1.74 25.57 -18.20
CA PRO A 896 -1.93 25.34 -16.77
C PRO A 896 -3.33 24.82 -16.41
N SER A 897 -4.31 24.96 -17.31
CA SER A 897 -5.69 24.51 -17.11
C SER A 897 -5.89 23.01 -17.38
N VAL A 898 -4.90 22.34 -17.98
CA VAL A 898 -4.92 20.89 -18.23
C VAL A 898 -4.98 20.12 -16.91
N SER A 899 -5.80 19.07 -16.89
CA SER A 899 -5.99 18.24 -15.71
C SER A 899 -4.69 17.57 -15.23
N ALA A 900 -4.58 17.33 -13.92
CA ALA A 900 -3.46 16.59 -13.37
C ALA A 900 -3.33 15.17 -13.95
N ILE A 901 -4.46 14.54 -14.33
CA ILE A 901 -4.45 13.21 -14.94
C ILE A 901 -3.75 13.18 -16.29
N VAL A 902 -4.02 14.14 -17.17
CA VAL A 902 -3.31 14.27 -18.45
C VAL A 902 -1.83 14.54 -18.21
N ARG A 903 -1.49 15.49 -17.34
CA ARG A 903 -0.10 15.89 -17.06
C ARG A 903 0.75 14.77 -16.46
N ASN A 904 0.23 14.08 -15.46
CA ASN A 904 0.98 13.03 -14.77
C ASN A 904 1.18 11.81 -15.67
N ARG A 905 0.16 11.42 -16.45
CA ARG A 905 0.25 10.31 -17.41
C ARG A 905 1.26 10.62 -18.50
N ALA A 906 1.15 11.78 -19.14
CA ALA A 906 2.08 12.21 -20.17
C ALA A 906 3.50 12.39 -19.61
N GLY A 907 3.65 12.98 -18.43
CA GLY A 907 4.94 13.14 -17.75
C GLY A 907 5.63 11.81 -17.45
N SER A 908 4.88 10.78 -17.03
CA SER A 908 5.41 9.42 -16.86
C SER A 908 5.89 8.83 -18.18
N LEU A 909 5.14 9.00 -19.27
CA LEU A 909 5.55 8.51 -20.59
C LEU A 909 6.78 9.27 -21.15
N ARG A 910 6.83 10.60 -21.00
CA ARG A 910 7.97 11.44 -21.40
C ARG A 910 9.25 11.05 -20.65
N LYS A 911 9.15 10.80 -19.34
CA LYS A 911 10.28 10.31 -18.51
C LYS A 911 10.86 9.00 -19.06
N ASN A 912 10.03 8.16 -19.67
CA ASN A 912 10.41 6.88 -20.25
C ASN A 912 10.74 6.97 -21.76
N GLY A 913 11.00 8.18 -22.27
CA GLY A 913 11.55 8.39 -23.62
C GLY A 913 10.52 8.39 -24.74
N LEU A 914 9.21 8.51 -24.42
CA LEU A 914 8.19 8.73 -25.45
C LEU A 914 8.10 10.21 -25.83
N ILE A 915 8.04 10.48 -27.13
CA ILE A 915 7.82 11.84 -27.67
C ILE A 915 6.31 12.14 -27.81
N GLY A 916 5.94 13.42 -27.97
CA GLY A 916 4.53 13.85 -28.00
C GLY A 916 3.64 13.08 -28.99
N SER A 917 4.13 12.75 -30.19
CA SER A 917 3.39 11.96 -31.17
C SER A 917 3.18 10.49 -30.75
N GLU A 918 4.12 9.90 -30.02
CA GLU A 918 4.00 8.54 -29.48
C GLU A 918 3.03 8.51 -28.29
N ILE A 919 3.10 9.53 -27.44
CA ILE A 919 2.19 9.73 -26.30
C ILE A 919 0.76 9.88 -26.83
N GLY A 920 0.56 10.68 -27.87
CA GLY A 920 -0.78 10.90 -28.42
C GLY A 920 -1.43 9.63 -28.99
N LYS A 921 -0.65 8.73 -29.60
CA LYS A 921 -1.18 7.42 -30.04
C LYS A 921 -1.64 6.58 -28.86
N PHE A 922 -0.87 6.57 -27.77
CA PHE A 922 -1.15 5.77 -26.58
C PHE A 922 -2.31 6.35 -25.74
N GLU A 923 -2.38 7.67 -25.64
CA GLU A 923 -3.38 8.42 -24.85
C GLU A 923 -4.69 8.69 -25.61
N VAL A 924 -4.81 8.26 -26.87
CA VAL A 924 -6.04 8.45 -27.69
C VAL A 924 -7.30 7.86 -27.04
N ILE A 925 -7.13 6.89 -26.14
CA ILE A 925 -8.23 6.22 -25.43
C ILE A 925 -8.71 6.97 -24.17
N LEU A 926 -7.97 7.97 -23.69
CA LEU A 926 -8.25 8.63 -22.40
C LEU A 926 -9.68 9.21 -22.30
N PRO A 927 -10.21 9.92 -23.31
CA PRO A 927 -11.58 10.43 -23.26
C PRO A 927 -12.64 9.32 -23.20
N ASN A 928 -12.37 8.18 -23.85
CA ASN A 928 -13.27 7.02 -23.84
C ASN A 928 -13.36 6.41 -22.46
N VAL A 929 -12.24 6.15 -21.80
CA VAL A 929 -12.25 5.54 -20.46
C VAL A 929 -12.85 6.46 -19.40
N ALA A 930 -12.84 7.78 -19.60
CA ALA A 930 -13.49 8.74 -18.72
C ALA A 930 -15.02 8.77 -18.88
N THR A 931 -15.54 8.60 -20.09
CA THR A 931 -16.97 8.78 -20.41
C THR A 931 -17.78 7.48 -20.49
N LEU A 932 -17.12 6.37 -20.85
CA LEU A 932 -17.74 5.06 -21.18
C LEU A 932 -18.81 4.62 -20.21
N ASN A 933 -18.55 4.77 -18.92
CA ASN A 933 -19.46 4.32 -17.88
C ASN A 933 -20.32 5.45 -17.31
N ALA A 934 -19.81 6.69 -17.30
CA ALA A 934 -20.50 7.82 -16.68
C ALA A 934 -21.77 8.20 -17.45
N VAL A 935 -21.69 8.29 -18.78
CA VAL A 935 -22.81 8.66 -19.66
C VAL A 935 -24.02 7.73 -19.54
N PRO A 936 -23.88 6.40 -19.79
CA PRO A 936 -25.03 5.51 -19.66
C PRO A 936 -25.53 5.42 -18.21
N THR A 937 -24.67 5.55 -17.19
CA THR A 937 -25.10 5.55 -15.78
C THR A 937 -25.96 6.78 -15.47
N PHE A 938 -25.55 7.98 -15.92
CA PHE A 938 -26.34 9.19 -15.79
C PHE A 938 -27.69 9.08 -16.49
N TYR A 939 -27.70 8.60 -17.73
CA TYR A 939 -28.92 8.40 -18.51
C TYR A 939 -29.92 7.49 -17.80
N TRP A 940 -29.48 6.32 -17.32
CA TRP A 940 -30.37 5.41 -16.61
C TRP A 940 -30.83 5.96 -15.26
N LEU A 941 -29.96 6.65 -14.51
CA LEU A 941 -30.33 7.31 -13.26
C LEU A 941 -31.48 8.30 -13.51
N LEU A 942 -31.33 9.12 -14.56
CA LEU A 942 -32.33 10.09 -14.96
C LEU A 942 -33.66 9.42 -15.31
N LEU A 943 -33.65 8.35 -16.12
CA LEU A 943 -34.87 7.62 -16.48
C LEU A 943 -35.56 6.99 -15.27
N TYR A 944 -34.83 6.32 -14.38
CA TYR A 944 -35.42 5.68 -13.19
C TYR A 944 -36.07 6.70 -12.26
N ILE A 945 -35.49 7.89 -12.13
CA ILE A 945 -36.05 8.99 -11.34
C ILE A 945 -37.27 9.61 -12.05
N LEU A 946 -37.13 10.02 -13.31
CA LEU A 946 -38.18 10.75 -14.04
C LEU A 946 -39.45 9.92 -14.30
N ASP A 947 -39.31 8.61 -14.41
CA ASP A 947 -40.43 7.66 -14.49
C ASP A 947 -41.28 7.62 -13.21
N ARG A 948 -40.80 8.20 -12.10
CA ARG A 948 -41.45 8.20 -10.77
C ARG A 948 -41.67 9.62 -10.25
N PRO A 949 -42.84 10.24 -10.51
CA PRO A 949 -43.11 11.64 -10.12
C PRO A 949 -42.92 11.92 -8.62
N GLU A 950 -43.29 10.99 -7.74
CA GLU A 950 -43.09 11.13 -6.29
C GLU A 950 -41.61 11.15 -5.91
N LEU A 951 -40.78 10.35 -6.58
CA LEU A 951 -39.34 10.33 -6.36
C LEU A 951 -38.68 11.62 -6.85
N VAL A 952 -39.13 12.15 -8.00
CA VAL A 952 -38.70 13.47 -8.50
C VAL A 952 -38.95 14.56 -7.44
N ALA A 953 -40.15 14.58 -6.84
CA ALA A 953 -40.48 15.56 -5.81
C ALA A 953 -39.56 15.45 -4.58
N ARG A 954 -39.31 14.23 -4.10
CA ARG A 954 -38.43 13.98 -2.95
C ARG A 954 -36.97 14.39 -3.22
N ILE A 955 -36.44 14.02 -4.38
CA ILE A 955 -35.07 14.39 -4.78
C ILE A 955 -34.94 15.90 -4.98
N ARG A 956 -35.97 16.57 -5.50
CA ARG A 956 -35.99 18.04 -5.60
C ARG A 956 -35.91 18.69 -4.23
N SER A 957 -36.70 18.24 -3.26
CA SER A 957 -36.64 18.76 -1.89
C SER A 957 -35.27 18.51 -1.24
N GLU A 958 -34.69 17.33 -1.45
CA GLU A 958 -33.34 17.01 -0.97
C GLU A 958 -32.26 17.89 -1.60
N ALA A 959 -32.26 18.04 -2.93
CA ALA A 959 -31.31 18.86 -3.66
C ALA A 959 -31.43 20.35 -3.32
N GLU A 960 -32.66 20.85 -3.13
CA GLU A 960 -32.90 22.23 -2.69
C GLU A 960 -32.35 22.48 -1.28
N ALA A 961 -32.51 21.52 -0.36
CA ALA A 961 -31.97 21.61 0.99
C ALA A 961 -30.43 21.50 1.04
N ALA A 962 -29.84 20.78 0.10
CA ALA A 962 -28.39 20.63 0.00
C ALA A 962 -27.68 21.86 -0.59
N ALA A 963 -28.38 22.66 -1.41
CA ALA A 963 -27.82 23.81 -2.10
C ALA A 963 -27.86 25.09 -1.26
N VAL A 964 -26.86 25.96 -1.45
CA VAL A 964 -26.90 27.35 -0.95
C VAL A 964 -27.47 28.24 -2.05
N ILE A 965 -28.61 28.88 -1.78
CA ILE A 965 -29.33 29.72 -2.76
C ILE A 965 -29.19 31.19 -2.38
N ALA A 966 -28.55 31.97 -3.25
CA ALA A 966 -28.42 33.42 -3.12
C ALA A 966 -29.22 34.14 -4.22
N HIS A 967 -29.77 35.31 -3.88
CA HIS A 967 -30.52 36.17 -4.79
C HIS A 967 -29.84 37.52 -4.93
N ASP A 968 -29.41 37.89 -6.14
CA ASP A 968 -28.78 39.18 -6.43
C ASP A 968 -29.38 39.76 -7.72
N ASN A 969 -29.96 40.96 -7.65
CA ASN A 969 -30.50 41.70 -8.80
C ASN A 969 -31.40 40.87 -9.75
N GLY A 970 -32.25 40.00 -9.21
CA GLY A 970 -33.15 39.13 -10.00
C GLY A 970 -32.48 37.90 -10.62
N LYS A 971 -31.20 37.66 -10.31
CA LYS A 971 -30.44 36.44 -10.64
C LYS A 971 -30.36 35.53 -9.42
N LYS A 972 -30.66 34.25 -9.60
CA LYS A 972 -30.56 33.23 -8.55
C LYS A 972 -29.25 32.46 -8.70
N THR A 973 -28.34 32.55 -7.73
CA THR A 973 -27.12 31.72 -7.73
C THR A 973 -27.33 30.51 -6.82
N VAL A 974 -27.15 29.31 -7.36
CA VAL A 974 -27.36 28.05 -6.65
C VAL A 974 -26.03 27.32 -6.59
N THR A 975 -25.49 27.19 -5.38
CA THR A 975 -24.17 26.61 -5.14
C THR A 975 -24.29 25.25 -4.48
N PHE A 976 -23.66 24.24 -5.08
CA PHE A 976 -23.50 22.90 -4.52
C PHE A 976 -22.06 22.66 -4.06
N ASN A 977 -21.88 22.11 -2.86
CA ASN A 977 -20.59 21.62 -2.40
C ASN A 977 -20.44 20.12 -2.71
N ILE A 978 -19.50 19.80 -3.61
CA ILE A 978 -19.25 18.45 -4.12
C ILE A 978 -18.79 17.51 -2.98
N ALA A 979 -18.03 18.00 -2.01
CA ALA A 979 -17.51 17.20 -0.89
C ALA A 979 -18.62 16.71 0.05
N GLU A 980 -19.81 17.32 0.00
CA GLU A 980 -20.92 17.02 0.91
C GLU A 980 -22.02 16.15 0.29
N TYR A 981 -21.90 15.74 -0.98
CA TYR A 981 -22.93 14.98 -1.70
C TYR A 981 -23.36 13.70 -0.97
N GLU A 982 -22.42 12.90 -0.44
CA GLU A 982 -22.78 11.67 0.29
C GLU A 982 -23.59 11.93 1.57
N ALA A 983 -23.37 13.08 2.22
CA ALA A 983 -24.02 13.42 3.48
C ALA A 983 -25.35 14.17 3.27
N LYS A 984 -25.39 15.08 2.28
CA LYS A 984 -26.54 15.98 2.05
C LYS A 984 -27.53 15.46 1.00
N LEU A 985 -27.16 14.48 0.18
CA LEU A 985 -28.02 13.90 -0.86
C LEU A 985 -28.21 12.37 -0.68
N PRO A 986 -28.55 11.85 0.52
CA PRO A 986 -28.59 10.41 0.78
C PRO A 986 -29.55 9.63 -0.12
N LEU A 987 -30.68 10.19 -0.53
CA LEU A 987 -31.64 9.56 -1.43
C LEU A 987 -31.14 9.52 -2.87
N LEU A 988 -30.64 10.65 -3.40
CA LEU A 988 -30.08 10.67 -4.75
C LEU A 988 -28.83 9.78 -4.87
N VAL A 989 -27.99 9.74 -3.83
CA VAL A 989 -26.83 8.83 -3.76
C VAL A 989 -27.28 7.37 -3.68
N SER A 990 -28.37 7.07 -2.98
CA SER A 990 -28.98 5.74 -2.98
C SER A 990 -29.47 5.35 -4.38
N CYS A 991 -30.18 6.25 -5.07
CA CYS A 991 -30.63 6.05 -6.45
C CYS A 991 -29.47 5.82 -7.42
N TYR A 992 -28.38 6.55 -7.26
CA TYR A 992 -27.15 6.37 -8.05
C TYR A 992 -26.54 4.98 -7.83
N ARG A 993 -26.42 4.55 -6.57
CA ARG A 993 -25.87 3.24 -6.23
C ARG A 993 -26.75 2.10 -6.75
N GLU A 994 -28.06 2.23 -6.65
CA GLU A 994 -29.02 1.27 -7.21
C GLU A 994 -28.99 1.22 -8.73
N THR A 995 -28.90 2.39 -9.37
CA THR A 995 -28.73 2.48 -10.82
C THR A 995 -27.51 1.69 -11.25
N MET A 996 -26.34 1.94 -10.65
CA MET A 996 -25.12 1.19 -10.98
C MET A 996 -25.26 -0.31 -10.76
N ARG A 997 -25.92 -0.76 -9.68
CA ARG A 997 -26.18 -2.19 -9.47
C ARG A 997 -26.93 -2.79 -10.67
N LEU A 998 -27.98 -2.11 -11.14
CA LEU A 998 -28.79 -2.60 -12.24
C LEU A 998 -28.09 -2.52 -13.61
N VAL A 999 -27.28 -1.49 -13.84
CA VAL A 999 -26.77 -1.19 -15.19
C VAL A 999 -25.30 -1.58 -15.39
N ASN A 1000 -24.49 -1.69 -14.33
CA ASN A 1000 -23.12 -2.20 -14.43
C ASN A 1000 -23.14 -3.73 -14.49
N GLN A 1001 -22.78 -4.26 -15.66
CA GLN A 1001 -22.64 -5.70 -15.92
C GLN A 1001 -21.26 -6.04 -16.48
N SER A 1002 -20.25 -5.24 -16.10
CA SER A 1002 -18.86 -5.45 -16.51
C SER A 1002 -18.37 -6.87 -16.23
N VAL A 1003 -17.60 -7.42 -17.17
CA VAL A 1003 -16.84 -8.66 -16.97
C VAL A 1003 -15.38 -8.30 -16.84
N SER A 1004 -14.86 -8.41 -15.63
CA SER A 1004 -13.46 -8.13 -15.37
C SER A 1004 -12.61 -9.36 -15.73
N MET A 1005 -11.69 -9.20 -16.68
CA MET A 1005 -10.71 -10.22 -17.08
C MET A 1005 -9.50 -10.22 -16.15
N ARG A 1006 -9.01 -11.39 -15.74
CA ARG A 1006 -7.78 -11.56 -14.97
C ARG A 1006 -6.99 -12.77 -15.46
N ARG A 1007 -5.66 -12.67 -15.43
CA ARG A 1007 -4.76 -13.78 -15.73
C ARG A 1007 -4.07 -14.17 -14.45
N ILE A 1008 -4.10 -15.46 -14.16
CA ILE A 1008 -3.47 -16.03 -12.99
C ILE A 1008 -1.96 -16.06 -13.23
N LEU A 1009 -1.19 -15.26 -12.50
CA LEU A 1009 0.27 -15.11 -12.68
C LEU A 1009 1.06 -16.24 -12.01
N GLU A 1010 0.51 -16.84 -10.96
CA GLU A 1010 1.07 -17.97 -10.20
C GLU A 1010 -0.08 -18.85 -9.72
N ASP A 1011 0.20 -20.14 -9.47
CA ASP A 1011 -0.80 -21.05 -8.91
C ASP A 1011 -1.31 -20.51 -7.56
N ILE A 1012 -2.62 -20.25 -7.46
CA ILE A 1012 -3.24 -19.76 -6.23
C ILE A 1012 -4.35 -20.68 -5.78
N THR A 1013 -4.42 -20.88 -4.47
CA THR A 1013 -5.52 -21.60 -3.85
C THR A 1013 -6.52 -20.58 -3.31
N VAL A 1014 -7.78 -20.68 -3.74
CA VAL A 1014 -8.87 -19.81 -3.30
C VAL A 1014 -9.86 -20.61 -2.47
N THR A 1015 -10.37 -20.01 -1.40
CA THR A 1015 -11.35 -20.64 -0.50
C THR A 1015 -12.61 -19.80 -0.44
N THR A 1016 -13.77 -20.44 -0.60
CA THR A 1016 -15.08 -19.79 -0.52
C THR A 1016 -15.53 -19.62 0.93
N PRO A 1017 -16.50 -18.74 1.22
CA PRO A 1017 -17.04 -18.57 2.57
C PRO A 1017 -17.55 -19.86 3.23
N GLU A 1018 -17.99 -20.83 2.42
CA GLU A 1018 -18.51 -22.14 2.81
C GLU A 1018 -17.39 -23.16 3.06
N GLY A 1019 -16.12 -22.77 2.88
CA GLY A 1019 -14.94 -23.61 3.14
C GLY A 1019 -14.50 -24.47 1.97
N ASN A 1020 -15.09 -24.31 0.76
CA ASN A 1020 -14.62 -25.04 -0.42
C ASN A 1020 -13.34 -24.41 -0.96
N THR A 1021 -12.34 -25.24 -1.23
CA THR A 1021 -11.02 -24.79 -1.67
C THR A 1021 -10.75 -25.24 -3.11
N TYR A 1022 -10.38 -24.30 -3.98
CA TYR A 1022 -10.08 -24.52 -5.39
C TYR A 1022 -8.67 -24.05 -5.74
N LEU A 1023 -7.95 -24.80 -6.56
CA LEU A 1023 -6.67 -24.43 -7.14
C LEU A 1023 -6.89 -23.72 -8.48
N LEU A 1024 -6.39 -22.50 -8.64
CA LEU A 1024 -6.36 -21.77 -9.90
C LEU A 1024 -4.94 -21.80 -10.46
N LYS A 1025 -4.78 -22.37 -11.65
CA LYS A 1025 -3.48 -22.58 -12.30
C LYS A 1025 -2.93 -21.31 -12.97
N LYS A 1026 -1.61 -21.09 -12.84
CA LYS A 1026 -0.81 -20.10 -13.56
C LYS A 1026 -1.07 -20.16 -15.07
N GLY A 1027 -1.08 -18.98 -15.70
CA GLY A 1027 -1.29 -18.80 -17.13
C GLY A 1027 -2.76 -18.95 -17.57
N THR A 1028 -3.67 -19.30 -16.66
CA THR A 1028 -5.09 -19.45 -16.98
C THR A 1028 -5.81 -18.10 -16.88
N ASP A 1029 -6.66 -17.81 -17.86
CA ASP A 1029 -7.50 -16.62 -17.85
C ASP A 1029 -8.75 -16.85 -17.00
N MET A 1030 -9.33 -15.76 -16.50
CA MET A 1030 -10.47 -15.78 -15.60
C MET A 1030 -11.41 -14.62 -15.86
N GLN A 1031 -12.72 -14.91 -15.82
CA GLN A 1031 -13.81 -13.93 -15.89
C GLN A 1031 -14.45 -13.72 -14.52
N LEU A 1032 -14.61 -12.45 -14.17
CA LEU A 1032 -15.24 -11.97 -12.95
C LEU A 1032 -16.46 -11.11 -13.33
N PRO A 1033 -17.62 -11.72 -13.64
CA PRO A 1033 -18.83 -11.03 -14.08
C PRO A 1033 -19.56 -10.31 -12.92
N ALA A 1034 -19.53 -8.98 -12.92
CA ALA A 1034 -20.26 -8.17 -11.93
C ALA A 1034 -21.78 -8.36 -12.02
N GLY A 1035 -22.29 -8.60 -13.23
CA GLY A 1035 -23.71 -8.87 -13.47
C GLY A 1035 -24.25 -10.09 -12.73
N VAL A 1036 -23.41 -11.07 -12.37
CA VAL A 1036 -23.83 -12.20 -11.54
C VAL A 1036 -24.06 -11.73 -10.10
N ALA A 1037 -23.07 -11.06 -9.50
CA ALA A 1037 -23.18 -10.57 -8.13
C ALA A 1037 -24.29 -9.52 -7.93
N HIS A 1038 -24.50 -8.63 -8.91
CA HIS A 1038 -25.53 -7.60 -8.84
C HIS A 1038 -26.96 -8.12 -8.98
N TYR A 1039 -27.13 -9.32 -9.57
CA TYR A 1039 -28.43 -9.96 -9.79
C TYR A 1039 -28.63 -11.22 -8.94
N GLU A 1040 -27.76 -11.45 -7.96
CA GLU A 1040 -27.84 -12.60 -7.06
C GLU A 1040 -29.00 -12.45 -6.08
N GLN A 1041 -30.08 -13.23 -6.31
CA GLN A 1041 -31.33 -13.14 -5.56
C GLN A 1041 -31.13 -13.44 -4.06
N SER A 1042 -30.18 -14.32 -3.72
CA SER A 1042 -29.84 -14.64 -2.33
C SER A 1042 -29.25 -13.46 -1.54
N VAL A 1043 -28.74 -12.43 -2.24
CA VAL A 1043 -28.18 -11.22 -1.62
C VAL A 1043 -29.15 -10.04 -1.69
N TRP A 1044 -29.82 -9.87 -2.83
CA TRP A 1044 -30.58 -8.66 -3.12
C TRP A 1044 -32.09 -8.80 -2.90
N GLY A 1045 -32.60 -10.02 -2.72
CA GLY A 1045 -34.03 -10.28 -2.55
C GLY A 1045 -34.77 -10.57 -3.87
N SER A 1046 -36.05 -10.90 -3.78
CA SER A 1046 -36.88 -11.24 -4.95
C SER A 1046 -37.12 -10.08 -5.92
N ASP A 1047 -36.95 -8.85 -5.44
CA ASP A 1047 -37.10 -7.60 -6.17
C ASP A 1047 -35.80 -7.16 -6.88
N VAL A 1048 -34.80 -8.05 -6.98
CA VAL A 1048 -33.46 -7.76 -7.55
C VAL A 1048 -33.47 -7.13 -8.95
N ASN A 1049 -34.49 -7.39 -9.76
CA ASN A 1049 -34.62 -6.83 -11.11
C ASN A 1049 -35.31 -5.45 -11.15
N THR A 1050 -35.82 -4.99 -10.02
CA THR A 1050 -36.59 -3.75 -9.89
C THR A 1050 -35.73 -2.67 -9.24
N PHE A 1051 -35.87 -1.44 -9.76
CA PHE A 1051 -35.22 -0.26 -9.17
C PHE A 1051 -35.90 0.10 -7.85
N ASP A 1052 -35.12 0.08 -6.77
CA ASP A 1052 -35.54 0.53 -5.44
C ASP A 1052 -34.67 1.73 -4.99
N PRO A 1053 -35.25 2.94 -4.90
CA PRO A 1053 -34.51 4.13 -4.47
C PRO A 1053 -34.04 4.06 -3.01
N GLU A 1054 -34.62 3.20 -2.17
CA GLU A 1054 -34.28 3.09 -0.75
C GLU A 1054 -33.22 2.02 -0.45
N ARG A 1055 -32.83 1.20 -1.44
CA ARG A 1055 -31.99 0.01 -1.22
C ARG A 1055 -30.64 0.30 -0.57
N PHE A 1056 -30.05 1.46 -0.90
CA PHE A 1056 -28.77 1.93 -0.36
C PHE A 1056 -28.94 3.12 0.58
N HIS A 1057 -30.18 3.47 0.95
CA HIS A 1057 -30.45 4.62 1.79
C HIS A 1057 -29.93 4.33 3.22
N PRO A 1058 -29.23 5.28 3.88
CA PRO A 1058 -28.67 5.06 5.22
C PRO A 1058 -29.69 4.67 6.30
N GLY A 1059 -30.97 5.00 6.09
CA GLY A 1059 -32.09 4.65 6.96
C GLY A 1059 -32.63 3.22 6.76
N SER A 1060 -32.25 2.51 5.71
CA SER A 1060 -32.82 1.22 5.28
C SER A 1060 -31.89 0.02 5.56
N LYS A 1061 -31.07 0.09 6.62
CA LYS A 1061 -30.03 -0.90 6.91
C LYS A 1061 -30.63 -2.26 7.34
N GLY A 1062 -30.15 -3.33 6.72
CA GLY A 1062 -30.45 -4.71 7.11
C GLY A 1062 -29.62 -5.17 8.32
N SER A 1063 -29.69 -6.47 8.62
CA SER A 1063 -28.83 -7.09 9.62
C SER A 1063 -27.34 -6.96 9.23
N PRO A 1064 -26.40 -7.02 10.20
CA PRO A 1064 -24.97 -6.91 9.91
C PRO A 1064 -24.45 -7.94 8.88
N GLU A 1065 -25.07 -9.13 8.81
CA GLU A 1065 -24.72 -10.17 7.86
C GLU A 1065 -25.22 -9.85 6.45
N GLU A 1066 -26.47 -9.40 6.30
CA GLU A 1066 -27.02 -8.96 5.01
C GLU A 1066 -26.23 -7.77 4.44
N GLU A 1067 -25.89 -6.81 5.29
CA GLU A 1067 -25.04 -5.67 4.92
C GLU A 1067 -23.65 -6.12 4.46
N ARG A 1068 -23.08 -7.15 5.09
CA ARG A 1068 -21.79 -7.72 4.67
C ARG A 1068 -21.91 -8.39 3.29
N LYS A 1069 -22.98 -9.15 3.04
CA LYS A 1069 -23.24 -9.80 1.74
C LYS A 1069 -23.49 -8.78 0.64
N ARG A 1070 -24.35 -7.78 0.87
CA ARG A 1070 -24.61 -6.68 -0.07
C ARG A 1070 -23.35 -5.89 -0.40
N LYS A 1071 -22.51 -5.56 0.59
CA LYS A 1071 -21.23 -4.89 0.36
C LYS A 1071 -20.24 -5.72 -0.45
N ALA A 1072 -20.25 -7.05 -0.32
CA ALA A 1072 -19.42 -7.93 -1.13
C ALA A 1072 -19.94 -8.02 -2.57
N ALA A 1073 -21.26 -8.15 -2.74
CA ALA A 1073 -21.92 -8.27 -4.05
C ALA A 1073 -21.97 -6.97 -4.85
N TYR A 1074 -21.90 -5.82 -4.17
CA TYR A 1074 -21.88 -4.52 -4.82
C TYR A 1074 -20.50 -4.22 -5.42
N ILE A 1075 -20.41 -4.30 -6.74
CA ILE A 1075 -19.19 -4.07 -7.52
C ILE A 1075 -19.44 -2.83 -8.40
N PRO A 1076 -19.03 -1.63 -7.95
CA PRO A 1076 -19.10 -0.44 -8.80
C PRO A 1076 -18.09 -0.56 -9.96
N PHE A 1077 -17.80 0.54 -10.69
CA PHE A 1077 -16.90 0.48 -11.86
C PHE A 1077 -15.55 -0.23 -11.57
N GLY A 1078 -15.35 -1.41 -12.18
CA GLY A 1078 -14.13 -2.24 -12.04
C GLY A 1078 -13.89 -2.80 -10.62
N GLY A 1079 -13.00 -3.78 -10.47
CA GLY A 1079 -12.73 -4.39 -9.17
C GLY A 1079 -11.26 -4.54 -8.80
N GLY A 1080 -10.92 -4.24 -7.53
CA GLY A 1080 -9.65 -4.58 -6.91
C GLY A 1080 -9.16 -3.63 -5.82
N ARG A 1081 -7.91 -3.82 -5.36
CA ARG A 1081 -7.24 -3.02 -4.30
C ARG A 1081 -7.22 -1.51 -4.62
N HIS A 1082 -7.40 -1.18 -5.90
CA HIS A 1082 -7.74 0.12 -6.45
C HIS A 1082 -8.99 -0.02 -7.31
N LEU A 1083 -10.19 0.08 -6.72
CA LEU A 1083 -11.43 0.29 -7.46
C LEU A 1083 -11.21 1.42 -8.48
N CYS A 1084 -11.80 1.35 -9.68
CA CYS A 1084 -11.56 2.30 -10.79
C CYS A 1084 -11.30 3.70 -10.23
N PRO A 1085 -10.07 4.25 -10.37
CA PRO A 1085 -9.72 5.52 -9.74
C PRO A 1085 -10.69 6.65 -10.12
N GLY A 1086 -11.23 6.60 -11.34
CA GLY A 1086 -12.26 7.50 -11.86
C GLY A 1086 -13.67 7.35 -11.30
N ARG A 1087 -13.96 6.38 -10.42
CA ARG A 1087 -15.31 6.23 -9.84
C ARG A 1087 -15.76 7.44 -9.02
N ASN A 1088 -14.83 8.09 -8.32
CA ASN A 1088 -15.11 9.27 -7.51
C ASN A 1088 -15.28 10.52 -8.40
N PHE A 1089 -14.63 10.52 -9.56
CA PHE A 1089 -14.82 11.52 -10.61
C PHE A 1089 -16.24 11.39 -11.18
N ALA A 1090 -16.56 10.22 -11.74
CA ALA A 1090 -17.89 9.93 -12.28
C ALA A 1090 -19.03 10.15 -11.25
N PHE A 1091 -18.81 9.84 -9.97
CA PHE A 1091 -19.78 10.12 -8.91
C PHE A 1091 -20.16 11.61 -8.84
N ALA A 1092 -19.17 12.50 -8.75
CA ALA A 1092 -19.42 13.93 -8.63
C ALA A 1092 -20.02 14.52 -9.91
N GLU A 1093 -19.57 14.07 -11.08
CA GLU A 1093 -20.13 14.47 -12.38
C GLU A 1093 -21.64 14.13 -12.47
N ILE A 1094 -21.99 12.89 -12.16
CA ILE A 1094 -23.35 12.36 -12.27
C ILE A 1094 -24.27 13.03 -11.24
N ILE A 1095 -23.85 13.10 -9.98
CA ILE A 1095 -24.67 13.69 -8.91
C ILE A 1095 -24.82 15.19 -9.10
N GLY A 1096 -23.76 15.90 -9.47
CA GLY A 1096 -23.81 17.34 -9.73
C GLY A 1096 -24.72 17.69 -10.91
N PHE A 1097 -24.62 16.95 -12.02
CA PHE A 1097 -25.48 17.16 -13.17
C PHE A 1097 -26.94 16.76 -12.87
N ALA A 1098 -27.18 15.63 -12.20
CA ALA A 1098 -28.53 15.22 -11.83
C ALA A 1098 -29.18 16.22 -10.88
N SER A 1099 -28.44 16.72 -9.90
CA SER A 1099 -28.93 17.70 -8.91
C SER A 1099 -29.34 19.00 -9.59
N SER A 1100 -28.50 19.59 -10.44
CA SER A 1100 -28.82 20.84 -11.13
C SER A 1100 -29.95 20.68 -12.15
N LEU A 1101 -29.97 19.57 -12.90
CA LEU A 1101 -31.02 19.31 -13.89
C LEU A 1101 -32.39 19.07 -13.22
N LEU A 1102 -32.46 18.18 -12.24
CA LEU A 1102 -33.73 17.82 -11.58
C LEU A 1102 -34.27 18.96 -10.71
N LEU A 1103 -33.40 19.75 -10.08
CA LEU A 1103 -33.80 20.89 -9.26
C LEU A 1103 -34.31 22.05 -10.14
N GLY A 1104 -33.60 22.39 -11.21
CA GLY A 1104 -33.90 23.56 -12.02
C GLY A 1104 -34.97 23.40 -13.10
N PHE A 1105 -35.20 22.18 -13.57
CA PHE A 1105 -35.91 21.94 -14.83
C PHE A 1105 -36.98 20.85 -14.71
N ASP A 1106 -38.06 21.01 -15.47
CA ASP A 1106 -39.00 19.95 -15.77
C ASP A 1106 -38.56 19.27 -17.07
N VAL A 1107 -38.47 17.94 -17.05
CA VAL A 1107 -38.05 17.10 -18.17
C VAL A 1107 -39.21 16.18 -18.53
N GLU A 1108 -39.79 16.38 -19.72
CA GLU A 1108 -40.95 15.64 -20.21
C GLU A 1108 -40.52 14.75 -21.38
N ALA A 1109 -40.96 13.48 -21.40
CA ALA A 1109 -40.60 12.55 -22.46
C ALA A 1109 -41.32 12.91 -23.78
N THR A 1110 -40.62 12.79 -24.91
CA THR A 1110 -41.20 12.93 -26.24
C THR A 1110 -40.98 11.65 -27.05
N GLY A 1111 -42.02 11.19 -27.75
CA GLY A 1111 -42.01 9.88 -28.41
C GLY A 1111 -42.42 8.76 -27.44
N MET A 1112 -41.44 8.01 -26.92
CA MET A 1112 -41.66 6.95 -25.92
C MET A 1112 -41.71 7.51 -24.49
N GLY A 1113 -42.29 6.77 -23.54
CA GLY A 1113 -42.17 7.08 -22.11
C GLY A 1113 -40.79 6.73 -21.55
N PHE A 1114 -40.40 7.34 -20.42
CA PHE A 1114 -39.10 7.07 -19.79
C PHE A 1114 -38.92 5.59 -19.40
N GLY A 1115 -39.96 4.95 -18.87
CA GLY A 1115 -39.94 3.52 -18.50
C GLY A 1115 -39.96 2.53 -19.67
N ASP A 1116 -40.25 2.98 -20.91
CA ASP A 1116 -40.34 2.11 -22.09
C ASP A 1116 -38.96 1.77 -22.70
N MET A 1117 -37.92 2.54 -22.34
CA MET A 1117 -36.59 2.37 -22.90
C MET A 1117 -35.96 1.05 -22.45
N LYS A 1118 -35.52 0.24 -23.42
CA LYS A 1118 -34.91 -1.06 -23.17
C LYS A 1118 -33.38 -0.97 -23.12
N LYS A 1119 -32.79 -1.81 -22.27
CA LYS A 1119 -31.34 -2.00 -22.19
C LYS A 1119 -30.88 -2.82 -23.38
N LEU A 1120 -29.87 -2.33 -24.09
CA LEU A 1120 -29.04 -3.15 -24.97
C LEU A 1120 -28.39 -4.24 -24.12
N GLY A 1121 -28.32 -5.46 -24.67
CA GLY A 1121 -27.68 -6.57 -23.99
C GLY A 1121 -26.25 -6.23 -23.52
N PRO A 1122 -25.76 -6.85 -22.44
CA PRO A 1122 -24.45 -6.55 -21.85
C PRO A 1122 -23.34 -6.78 -22.86
N GLN A 1123 -22.52 -5.78 -23.14
CA GLN A 1123 -21.40 -5.89 -24.08
C GLN A 1123 -20.10 -6.22 -23.35
N LEU A 1124 -19.23 -7.02 -23.96
CA LEU A 1124 -17.93 -7.37 -23.36
C LEU A 1124 -16.99 -6.15 -23.24
N ALA A 1125 -17.16 -5.15 -24.13
CA ALA A 1125 -16.37 -3.92 -24.20
C ALA A 1125 -16.76 -2.87 -23.15
N GLY A 1126 -18.02 -2.89 -22.70
CA GLY A 1126 -18.62 -1.83 -21.90
C GLY A 1126 -18.95 -2.30 -20.49
N GLY A 1127 -18.72 -1.44 -19.49
CA GLY A 1127 -19.09 -1.76 -18.12
C GLY A 1127 -20.58 -1.58 -17.86
N THR A 1128 -21.13 -0.45 -18.28
CA THR A 1128 -22.54 -0.11 -18.13
C THR A 1128 -23.34 -0.37 -19.41
N VAL A 1129 -24.52 -0.98 -19.28
CA VAL A 1129 -25.42 -1.26 -20.42
C VAL A 1129 -25.93 0.04 -21.07
N ARG A 1130 -25.95 0.08 -22.40
CA ARG A 1130 -26.49 1.19 -23.20
C ARG A 1130 -28.00 0.99 -23.44
N PRO A 1131 -28.75 2.01 -23.88
CA PRO A 1131 -30.09 1.79 -24.42
C PRO A 1131 -30.06 1.09 -25.78
N GLU A 1132 -31.08 0.28 -26.08
CA GLU A 1132 -31.27 -0.29 -27.42
C GLU A 1132 -31.36 0.83 -28.47
N LYS A 1133 -30.81 0.56 -29.67
CA LYS A 1133 -30.79 1.52 -30.79
C LYS A 1133 -30.28 2.91 -30.38
N TYR A 1134 -29.37 2.99 -29.41
CA TYR A 1134 -28.81 4.25 -28.90
C TYR A 1134 -29.88 5.25 -28.45
N GLY A 1135 -30.95 4.77 -27.83
CA GLY A 1135 -32.01 5.62 -27.28
C GLY A 1135 -32.99 6.17 -28.32
N SER A 1136 -32.92 5.69 -29.58
CA SER A 1136 -33.84 6.11 -30.64
C SER A 1136 -35.31 5.93 -30.23
N GLY A 1137 -36.11 6.96 -30.46
CA GLY A 1137 -37.53 7.00 -30.13
C GLY A 1137 -37.85 7.64 -28.77
N LEU A 1138 -36.86 7.91 -27.92
CA LEU A 1138 -37.03 8.65 -26.66
C LEU A 1138 -36.28 9.99 -26.73
N GLY A 1139 -37.04 11.05 -26.97
CA GLY A 1139 -36.61 12.43 -26.83
C GLY A 1139 -37.02 13.02 -25.48
N ALA A 1140 -36.70 14.30 -25.28
CA ALA A 1140 -37.14 15.04 -24.11
C ALA A 1140 -37.42 16.51 -24.43
N GLN A 1141 -38.40 17.07 -23.76
CA GLN A 1141 -38.64 18.50 -23.68
C GLN A 1141 -38.20 19.00 -22.31
N ILE A 1142 -37.22 19.91 -22.29
CA ILE A 1142 -36.63 20.45 -21.06
C ILE A 1142 -37.03 21.93 -20.95
N LYS A 1143 -37.71 22.27 -19.85
CA LYS A 1143 -38.16 23.63 -19.55
C LYS A 1143 -37.77 24.02 -18.13
N SER A 1144 -37.47 25.31 -17.92
CA SER A 1144 -37.22 25.83 -16.57
C SER A 1144 -38.46 25.64 -15.70
N ARG A 1145 -38.26 25.13 -14.47
CA ARG A 1145 -39.33 24.93 -13.48
C ARG A 1145 -39.89 26.28 -13.04
N GLN A 1146 -41.17 26.34 -12.71
CA GLN A 1146 -41.77 27.56 -12.16
C GLN A 1146 -40.99 28.04 -10.92
N GLY A 1147 -40.58 29.33 -10.93
CA GLY A 1147 -39.76 29.92 -9.88
C GLY A 1147 -38.23 29.69 -10.01
N TRP A 1148 -37.77 29.03 -11.08
CA TRP A 1148 -36.36 28.72 -11.37
C TRP A 1148 -35.84 29.39 -12.64
N GLY A 1149 -36.38 30.58 -12.95
CA GLY A 1149 -35.84 31.45 -14.00
C GLY A 1149 -34.57 32.19 -13.55
N ASN A 1150 -33.70 32.51 -14.52
CA ASN A 1150 -32.46 33.27 -14.35
C ASN A 1150 -31.52 32.71 -13.27
N VAL A 1151 -31.22 31.40 -13.36
CA VAL A 1151 -30.37 30.67 -12.42
C VAL A 1151 -28.92 30.62 -12.93
N GLN A 1152 -27.97 30.75 -12.02
CA GLN A 1152 -26.57 30.45 -12.24
C GLN A 1152 -26.16 29.29 -11.32
N TRP A 1153 -25.76 28.18 -11.92
CA TRP A 1153 -25.28 27.01 -11.20
C TRP A 1153 -23.79 27.14 -10.89
N LYS A 1154 -23.43 27.03 -9.61
CA LYS A 1154 -22.05 27.01 -9.15
C LYS A 1154 -21.76 25.72 -8.39
N PHE A 1155 -20.54 25.25 -8.53
CA PHE A 1155 -20.06 24.05 -7.87
C PHE A 1155 -18.73 24.37 -7.20
N GLU A 1156 -18.63 24.02 -5.93
CA GLU A 1156 -17.43 24.23 -5.10
C GLU A 1156 -17.07 22.94 -4.38
N CYS A 1157 -15.90 22.92 -3.76
CA CYS A 1157 -15.44 21.74 -3.05
C CYS A 1157 -14.60 22.07 -1.82
#